data_AF-A0A7W2RN88-F1
#
_entry.id   AF-A0A7W2RN88-F1
#
_cell.length_a   1.000
_cell.length_b   1.000
_cell.length_c   1.000
_cell.angle_alpha   90.00
_cell.angle_beta   90.00
_cell.angle_gamma   90.00
#
_symmetry.space_group_name_H-M   'P 1'
#
loop_
_entity.id
_entity.type
_entity.pdbx_description
1 polymer ?
#
loop_
_entity_poly.entity_id
_entity_poly.type
_entity_poly.pdbx_seq_one_letter_code
_entity_poly.pdbx_strand_id
1 'polypeptide(L)'
;MDKNNGFNHFKLYFICTLVAVFSQVVHAIAPIANDLELSAIANLSKVALKNDQWLSVLPVIGDKNQYFITTKAGKIYQLNNNEIAQSAFFDLKLALENPGIIALTAITLDPNFSYRDRDGYHTFYTAHTEASQKTRSKLSPKNTKINLPFDAVIMRWQISSVRNAMPKLIQQQEVMRIAIAQQQENIQQLSFNPYLAPWHNDFGLLFIALARSDALKNEALYDGAILRIKPEKQGLNNYTIPADNPFTNTADIHNAIFFIAGQKTENFDWIKNSSPSLLVQFNQPDANVLITANIGDDWRKAIPQAQIIKHLPAVNTQRKTLLYNGREQENLRGKALHLREIENNWQLQTIALPSVLTSEDKSQDIRHKLIKPNANELAKFSLHQSHNGEVLLLEHNQQRLYSIKVPGIVSSKTTITDNALSPSNNNSAFALMFLLSFIVAGYFWYYKKNTVKKQRNLHEQWAKFELDKTKKSLSLYKRHAKTAELTLNLSTITRSEVLLNDEVISTISADSTPSFSNDLEDQMLIAFAKEHRFKMVKEKQRSIQLCLTDDQQKRYLFCLYFRVDDTRHTKLKYNKVIDHVIDWQWLFAQHINPDKTTKRTIKVKIPREKPANRMAIPSTPAQKLRAEIFEDDSTQAKHSLDISLDSSAEDDLVMNTNSQNSEVEASNIDTKLVSALDKLVIMKKQGYLNEREFTIAKTKILKNLTNN
;
A
#
# COMPACT_ATOMS: atom_id res chain seq x y z
N MET A 1 -23.84 -19.90 -68.34
CA MET A 1 -23.04 -18.66 -68.29
C MET A 1 -22.81 -18.30 -66.84
N ASP A 2 -21.72 -18.82 -66.30
CA ASP A 2 -21.24 -18.62 -64.94
C ASP A 2 -20.76 -17.18 -64.72
N LYS A 3 -21.40 -16.46 -63.79
CA LYS A 3 -20.96 -15.13 -63.34
C LYS A 3 -20.69 -15.05 -61.83
N ASN A 4 -20.66 -16.18 -61.12
CA ASN A 4 -20.49 -16.20 -59.65
C ASN A 4 -19.16 -16.78 -59.14
N ASN A 5 -18.26 -17.24 -60.02
CA ASN A 5 -17.01 -17.88 -59.58
C ASN A 5 -15.84 -16.90 -59.30
N GLY A 6 -15.90 -15.66 -59.80
CA GLY A 6 -14.81 -14.69 -59.64
C GLY A 6 -14.67 -14.11 -58.22
N PHE A 7 -15.79 -13.91 -57.52
CA PHE A 7 -15.79 -13.23 -56.22
C PHE A 7 -15.28 -14.12 -55.07
N ASN A 8 -15.52 -15.43 -55.16
CA ASN A 8 -15.01 -16.40 -54.19
C ASN A 8 -13.54 -16.72 -54.42
N HIS A 9 -13.07 -16.72 -55.68
CA HIS A 9 -11.64 -16.84 -55.98
C HIS A 9 -10.86 -15.65 -55.44
N PHE A 10 -11.37 -14.42 -55.56
CA PHE A 10 -10.67 -13.24 -55.05
C PHE A 10 -10.53 -13.22 -53.52
N LYS A 11 -11.56 -13.67 -52.78
CA LYS A 11 -11.48 -13.85 -51.31
C LYS A 11 -10.50 -14.94 -50.92
N LEU A 12 -10.47 -16.06 -51.66
CA LEU A 12 -9.56 -17.17 -51.39
C LEU A 12 -8.10 -16.77 -51.66
N TYR A 13 -7.83 -16.07 -52.76
CA TYR A 13 -6.49 -15.55 -53.08
C TYR A 13 -6.05 -14.49 -52.09
N PHE A 14 -6.95 -13.63 -51.60
CA PHE A 14 -6.65 -12.65 -50.56
C PHE A 14 -6.33 -13.32 -49.22
N ILE A 15 -7.05 -14.36 -48.83
CA ILE A 15 -6.77 -15.13 -47.61
C ILE A 15 -5.45 -15.91 -47.75
N CYS A 16 -5.21 -16.56 -48.90
CA CYS A 16 -3.97 -17.29 -49.14
C CYS A 16 -2.74 -16.38 -49.21
N THR A 17 -2.86 -15.16 -49.77
CA THR A 17 -1.77 -14.17 -49.73
C THR A 17 -1.57 -13.59 -48.33
N LEU A 18 -2.64 -13.38 -47.55
CA LEU A 18 -2.53 -12.95 -46.15
C LEU A 18 -1.85 -14.02 -45.28
N VAL A 19 -2.17 -15.31 -45.51
CA VAL A 19 -1.52 -16.45 -44.83
C VAL A 19 -0.08 -16.61 -45.29
N ALA A 20 0.24 -16.42 -46.57
CA ALA A 20 1.60 -16.50 -47.09
C ALA A 20 2.51 -15.38 -46.53
N VAL A 21 1.97 -14.16 -46.42
CA VAL A 21 2.66 -13.02 -45.80
C VAL A 21 2.85 -13.23 -44.28
N PHE A 22 1.89 -13.86 -43.59
CA PHE A 22 2.06 -14.25 -42.19
C PHE A 22 3.00 -15.45 -42.00
N SER A 23 3.12 -16.35 -42.98
CA SER A 23 4.01 -17.53 -42.88
C SER A 23 5.50 -17.24 -43.11
N GLN A 24 5.85 -16.07 -43.66
CA GLN A 24 7.24 -15.61 -43.71
C GLN A 24 7.64 -14.74 -42.50
N VAL A 25 6.71 -14.54 -41.57
CA VAL A 25 6.99 -14.06 -40.21
C VAL A 25 7.19 -15.27 -39.31
N VAL A 26 8.07 -16.20 -39.70
CA VAL A 26 8.77 -17.02 -38.70
C VAL A 26 9.82 -16.10 -38.10
N HIS A 27 9.35 -15.24 -37.20
CA HIS A 27 10.25 -14.61 -36.26
C HIS A 27 10.89 -15.75 -35.47
N ALA A 28 12.22 -15.73 -35.43
CA ALA A 28 12.97 -16.45 -34.43
C ALA A 28 12.21 -16.33 -33.11
N ILE A 29 11.89 -17.47 -32.49
CA ILE A 29 11.48 -17.48 -31.10
C ILE A 29 12.71 -16.97 -30.35
N ALA A 30 12.76 -15.66 -30.13
CA ALA A 30 13.66 -15.08 -29.16
C ALA A 30 13.33 -15.79 -27.83
N PRO A 31 14.33 -16.26 -27.08
CA PRO A 31 14.06 -16.75 -25.74
C PRO A 31 13.29 -15.65 -25.01
N ILE A 32 12.19 -16.01 -24.34
CA ILE A 32 11.41 -15.11 -23.49
C ILE A 32 12.32 -14.76 -22.31
N ALA A 33 13.22 -13.81 -22.54
CA ALA A 33 14.06 -13.24 -21.52
C ALA A 33 13.13 -12.33 -20.71
N ASN A 34 12.69 -12.80 -19.55
CA ASN A 34 11.91 -12.04 -18.57
C ASN A 34 12.79 -10.96 -17.92
N ASP A 35 13.47 -10.18 -18.74
CA ASP A 35 14.52 -9.28 -18.33
C ASP A 35 13.91 -8.03 -17.69
N LEU A 36 14.45 -7.67 -16.53
CA LEU A 36 14.08 -6.48 -15.79
C LEU A 36 15.18 -5.44 -15.96
N GLU A 37 14.80 -4.25 -16.43
CA GLU A 37 15.75 -3.18 -16.68
C GLU A 37 15.93 -2.35 -15.40
N LEU A 38 17.19 -2.08 -15.04
CA LEU A 38 17.52 -1.24 -13.90
C LEU A 38 17.61 0.22 -14.33
N SER A 39 16.78 1.07 -13.71
CA SER A 39 16.86 2.52 -13.87
C SER A 39 17.58 3.12 -12.68
N ALA A 40 18.73 3.76 -12.91
CA ALA A 40 19.39 4.52 -11.85
C ALA A 40 18.47 5.66 -11.41
N ILE A 41 18.18 5.73 -10.12
CA ILE A 41 17.38 6.80 -9.52
C ILE A 41 18.21 7.74 -8.68
N ALA A 42 19.31 7.29 -8.05
CA ALA A 42 20.19 8.18 -7.30
C ALA A 42 21.66 7.76 -7.39
N ASN A 43 22.55 8.76 -7.41
CA ASN A 43 23.99 8.56 -7.29
C ASN A 43 24.44 8.91 -5.87
N LEU A 44 24.91 7.91 -5.13
CA LEU A 44 25.32 8.04 -3.74
C LEU A 44 26.83 8.30 -3.59
N SER A 45 27.60 8.23 -4.68
CA SER A 45 29.06 8.42 -4.69
C SER A 45 29.52 9.82 -4.26
N LYS A 46 28.59 10.79 -4.16
CA LYS A 46 28.85 12.11 -3.57
C LYS A 46 29.25 12.01 -2.08
N VAL A 47 28.91 10.91 -1.41
CA VAL A 47 29.31 10.64 -0.03
C VAL A 47 30.59 9.81 -0.01
N ALA A 48 31.64 10.33 0.62
CA ALA A 48 32.90 9.61 0.77
C ALA A 48 32.81 8.58 1.92
N LEU A 49 32.61 7.30 1.56
CA LEU A 49 32.69 6.19 2.51
C LEU A 49 34.16 5.84 2.82
N LYS A 50 34.69 6.34 3.94
CA LYS A 50 36.05 5.99 4.41
C LYS A 50 36.03 4.65 5.16
N ASN A 51 36.35 3.55 4.47
CA ASN A 51 36.30 2.18 5.03
C ASN A 51 34.94 1.82 5.64
N ASP A 52 33.88 2.39 5.09
CA ASP A 52 32.50 2.19 5.51
C ASP A 52 31.71 1.57 4.36
N GLN A 53 30.54 1.02 4.67
CA GLN A 53 29.68 0.36 3.69
C GLN A 53 28.24 0.78 3.92
N TRP A 54 27.52 1.02 2.83
CA TRP A 54 26.08 1.16 2.91
C TRP A 54 25.44 -0.10 3.51
N LEU A 55 24.39 0.10 4.30
CA LEU A 55 23.69 -0.96 5.04
C LEU A 55 22.24 -1.08 4.57
N SER A 56 21.44 -0.02 4.75
CA SER A 56 20.00 -0.05 4.49
C SER A 56 19.49 1.21 3.80
N VAL A 57 18.39 1.06 3.05
CA VAL A 57 17.60 2.15 2.48
C VAL A 57 16.22 2.10 3.12
N LEU A 58 15.85 3.16 3.83
CA LEU A 58 14.60 3.29 4.56
C LEU A 58 13.73 4.39 3.92
N PRO A 59 12.55 4.07 3.38
CA PRO A 59 11.63 5.10 2.92
C PRO A 59 11.06 5.89 4.09
N VAL A 60 10.98 7.21 3.96
CA VAL A 60 10.32 8.06 4.96
C VAL A 60 8.81 7.99 4.72
N ILE A 61 8.08 7.42 5.69
CA ILE A 61 6.63 7.23 5.58
C ILE A 61 5.95 8.58 5.32
N GLY A 62 5.09 8.69 4.31
CA GLY A 62 4.38 9.94 4.00
C GLY A 62 5.15 10.93 3.12
N ASP A 63 6.42 10.70 2.82
CA ASP A 63 7.17 11.44 1.79
C ASP A 63 7.60 10.49 0.67
N LYS A 64 7.24 10.80 -0.57
CA LYS A 64 7.46 9.90 -1.70
C LYS A 64 8.90 9.91 -2.22
N ASN A 65 9.63 10.98 -1.94
CA ASN A 65 10.94 11.24 -2.52
C ASN A 65 12.05 11.30 -1.47
N GLN A 66 11.73 11.03 -0.21
CA GLN A 66 12.68 11.05 0.88
C GLN A 66 13.00 9.64 1.39
N TYR A 67 14.30 9.36 1.50
CA TYR A 67 14.83 8.12 2.06
C TYR A 67 15.93 8.45 3.06
N PHE A 68 16.08 7.59 4.07
CA PHE A 68 17.28 7.52 4.88
C PHE A 68 18.16 6.36 4.40
N ILE A 69 19.43 6.65 4.16
CA ILE A 69 20.41 5.65 3.73
C ILE A 69 21.45 5.54 4.84
N THR A 70 21.63 4.33 5.38
CA THR A 70 22.50 4.10 6.52
C THR A 70 23.78 3.40 6.14
N THR A 71 24.82 3.59 6.95
CA THR A 71 26.09 2.88 6.84
C THR A 71 26.35 1.98 8.04
N LYS A 72 27.24 1.00 7.87
CA LYS A 72 27.67 0.11 8.97
C LYS A 72 28.36 0.86 10.09
N ALA A 73 29.06 1.97 9.82
CA ALA A 73 29.67 2.79 10.87
C ALA A 73 28.65 3.56 11.74
N GLY A 74 27.36 3.54 11.39
CA GLY A 74 26.30 4.20 12.17
C GLY A 74 25.95 5.61 11.69
N LYS A 75 26.28 5.95 10.44
CA LYS A 75 25.85 7.21 9.84
C LYS A 75 24.54 7.04 9.08
N ILE A 76 23.69 8.05 9.13
CA ILE A 76 22.43 8.12 8.42
C ILE A 76 22.49 9.34 7.51
N TYR A 77 22.25 9.15 6.22
CA TYR A 77 22.21 10.22 5.21
C TYR A 77 20.78 10.37 4.70
N GLN A 78 20.40 11.60 4.39
CA GLN A 78 19.13 11.88 3.76
C GLN A 78 19.30 11.91 2.24
N LEU A 79 18.48 11.14 1.55
CA LEU A 79 18.27 11.22 0.11
C LEU A 79 16.94 11.94 -0.11
N ASN A 80 16.94 13.08 -0.78
CA ASN A 80 15.72 13.83 -1.10
C ASN A 80 15.71 14.15 -2.60
N ASN A 81 14.58 13.87 -3.28
CA ASN A 81 14.43 14.09 -4.72
C ASN A 81 15.62 13.53 -5.52
N ASN A 82 16.02 12.29 -5.21
CA ASN A 82 17.13 11.58 -5.86
C ASN A 82 18.54 12.17 -5.61
N GLU A 83 18.66 13.17 -4.74
CA GLU A 83 19.94 13.77 -4.36
C GLU A 83 20.31 13.46 -2.92
N ILE A 84 21.50 12.87 -2.73
CA ILE A 84 22.01 12.55 -1.40
C ILE A 84 22.68 13.77 -0.77
N ALA A 85 22.40 14.02 0.52
CA ALA A 85 23.14 14.98 1.31
C ALA A 85 24.60 14.54 1.50
N GLN A 86 25.56 15.45 1.34
CA GLN A 86 26.98 15.13 1.51
C GLN A 86 27.36 14.88 2.98
N SER A 87 26.71 15.59 3.91
CA SER A 87 26.86 15.40 5.34
C SER A 87 25.86 14.40 5.88
N ALA A 88 26.27 13.60 6.86
CA ALA A 88 25.36 12.72 7.57
C ALA A 88 24.30 13.56 8.31
N PHE A 89 23.04 13.15 8.15
CA PHE A 89 21.89 13.68 8.89
C PHE A 89 21.96 13.29 10.37
N PHE A 90 22.51 12.12 10.67
CA PHE A 90 22.72 11.62 12.03
C PHE A 90 23.95 10.72 12.07
N ASP A 91 24.69 10.77 13.19
CA ASP A 91 25.85 9.91 13.46
C ASP A 91 25.68 9.28 14.85
N LEU A 92 25.52 7.96 14.87
CA LEU A 92 25.27 7.19 16.07
C LEU A 92 26.41 7.30 17.10
N LYS A 93 27.66 7.30 16.65
CA LYS A 93 28.82 7.35 17.55
C LYS A 93 28.94 8.71 18.22
N LEU A 94 28.69 9.77 17.45
CA LEU A 94 28.67 11.14 17.97
C LEU A 94 27.48 11.35 18.92
N ALA A 95 26.29 10.86 18.56
CA ALA A 95 25.10 11.01 19.39
C ALA A 95 25.20 10.29 20.75
N LEU A 96 25.88 9.15 20.79
CA LEU A 96 26.10 8.38 22.03
C LEU A 96 27.39 8.74 22.77
N GLU A 97 28.24 9.59 22.20
CA GLU A 97 29.61 9.84 22.68
C GLU A 97 30.41 8.54 22.92
N ASN A 98 30.10 7.48 22.16
CA ASN A 98 30.64 6.16 22.36
C ASN A 98 31.47 5.71 21.15
N PRO A 99 32.81 5.87 21.19
CA PRO A 99 33.68 5.39 20.12
C PRO A 99 33.75 3.85 20.07
N GLY A 100 33.36 3.16 21.14
CA GLY A 100 33.34 1.70 21.27
C GLY A 100 32.20 1.00 20.52
N ILE A 101 31.34 1.76 19.83
CA ILE A 101 30.37 1.20 18.89
C ILE A 101 31.11 0.61 17.70
N ILE A 102 30.88 -0.68 17.47
CA ILE A 102 31.55 -1.46 16.43
C ILE A 102 30.81 -1.26 15.10
N ALA A 103 29.50 -1.52 15.08
CA ALA A 103 28.69 -1.41 13.87
C ALA A 103 27.21 -1.20 14.18
N LEU A 104 26.55 -0.40 13.34
CA LEU A 104 25.09 -0.38 13.21
C LEU A 104 24.66 -1.68 12.50
N THR A 105 23.65 -2.36 13.03
CA THR A 105 23.19 -3.66 12.53
C THR A 105 21.79 -3.60 11.97
N ALA A 106 20.90 -2.80 12.56
CA ALA A 106 19.55 -2.58 12.05
C ALA A 106 19.03 -1.17 12.37
N ILE A 107 18.03 -0.73 11.61
CA ILE A 107 17.34 0.55 11.81
C ILE A 107 15.91 0.45 11.31
N THR A 108 14.98 1.13 11.97
CA THR A 108 13.59 1.28 11.50
C THR A 108 12.99 2.61 11.94
N LEU A 109 11.98 3.08 11.22
CA LEU A 109 11.21 4.28 11.58
C LEU A 109 9.96 3.87 12.35
N ASP A 110 9.58 4.69 13.33
CA ASP A 110 8.30 4.53 13.99
C ASP A 110 7.14 4.61 12.97
N PRO A 111 6.08 3.79 13.07
CA PRO A 111 4.91 3.89 12.19
C PRO A 111 4.26 5.28 12.16
N ASN A 112 4.42 6.05 13.24
CA ASN A 112 3.94 7.42 13.37
C ASN A 112 4.99 8.49 13.02
N PHE A 113 6.14 8.14 12.44
CA PHE A 113 7.27 9.06 12.17
C PHE A 113 6.85 10.41 11.58
N SER A 114 5.86 10.42 10.69
CA SER A 114 5.43 11.62 9.96
C SER A 114 4.14 12.27 10.47
N TYR A 115 3.60 11.85 11.62
CA TYR A 115 2.35 12.34 12.17
C TYR A 115 2.58 13.19 13.43
N ARG A 116 2.51 14.52 13.28
CA ARG A 116 2.84 15.53 14.32
C ARG A 116 2.19 15.28 15.69
N ASP A 117 0.92 14.90 15.69
CA ASP A 117 0.12 14.81 16.92
C ASP A 117 0.09 13.40 17.51
N ARG A 118 1.11 12.58 17.23
CA ARG A 118 1.20 11.20 17.70
C ARG A 118 2.53 10.91 18.35
N ASP A 119 2.50 10.05 19.37
CA ASP A 119 3.72 9.45 19.87
C ASP A 119 4.38 8.67 18.74
N GLY A 120 5.69 8.79 18.63
CA GLY A 120 6.48 8.32 17.49
C GLY A 120 6.78 9.37 16.42
N TYR A 121 6.26 10.61 16.53
CA TYR A 121 6.63 11.69 15.59
C TYR A 121 8.15 11.94 15.58
N HIS A 122 8.75 11.90 14.39
CA HIS A 122 10.19 11.90 14.15
C HIS A 122 11.00 10.96 15.03
N THR A 123 10.42 9.79 15.32
CA THR A 123 11.07 8.78 16.14
C THR A 123 11.59 7.63 15.29
N PHE A 124 12.83 7.26 15.49
CA PHE A 124 13.42 6.08 14.85
C PHE A 124 14.20 5.25 15.85
N TYR A 125 14.46 4.01 15.47
CA TYR A 125 15.11 3.02 16.31
C TYR A 125 16.35 2.48 15.60
N THR A 126 17.46 2.40 16.31
CA THR A 126 18.70 1.78 15.83
C THR A 126 19.04 0.59 16.68
N ALA A 127 19.58 -0.46 16.06
CA ALA A 127 20.31 -1.52 16.75
C ALA A 127 21.78 -1.48 16.34
N HIS A 128 22.66 -1.66 17.31
CA HIS A 128 24.10 -1.68 17.09
C HIS A 128 24.80 -2.68 18.02
N THR A 129 26.02 -3.05 17.64
CA THR A 129 26.92 -3.82 18.49
C THR A 129 27.98 -2.90 19.07
N GLU A 130 28.25 -3.02 20.37
CA GLU A 130 29.31 -2.29 21.08
C GLU A 130 30.05 -3.20 22.06
N ALA A 131 31.17 -2.73 22.60
CA ALA A 131 31.86 -3.42 23.68
C ALA A 131 30.94 -3.54 24.91
N SER A 132 30.97 -4.69 25.57
CA SER A 132 30.12 -5.03 26.71
C SER A 132 30.30 -4.06 27.87
N GLN A 133 29.19 -3.55 28.39
CA GLN A 133 29.18 -2.65 29.54
C GLN A 133 28.58 -3.34 30.78
N LYS A 134 29.04 -2.95 31.97
CA LYS A 134 28.49 -3.44 33.24
C LYS A 134 27.21 -2.67 33.58
N THR A 135 26.06 -3.17 33.15
CA THR A 135 24.75 -2.58 33.48
C THR A 135 23.80 -3.61 34.09
N ARG A 136 22.90 -3.18 34.99
CA ARG A 136 21.93 -4.07 35.65
C ARG A 136 20.71 -4.43 34.79
N SER A 137 20.41 -3.63 33.78
CA SER A 137 19.24 -3.80 32.88
C SER A 137 19.52 -4.66 31.65
N LYS A 138 20.71 -5.25 31.57
CA LYS A 138 21.18 -6.06 30.44
C LYS A 138 20.64 -7.49 30.51
N LEU A 139 20.02 -7.95 29.42
CA LEU A 139 19.64 -9.35 29.25
C LEU A 139 20.92 -10.17 29.06
N SER A 140 21.20 -11.07 30.01
CA SER A 140 22.38 -11.93 30.01
C SER A 140 21.96 -13.39 30.10
N PRO A 141 22.74 -14.32 29.52
CA PRO A 141 22.44 -15.74 29.63
C PRO A 141 22.58 -16.23 31.07
N LYS A 142 21.87 -17.32 31.38
CA LYS A 142 22.04 -18.04 32.65
C LYS A 142 23.42 -18.70 32.74
N ASN A 143 23.97 -19.13 31.60
CA ASN A 143 25.31 -19.70 31.55
C ASN A 143 26.39 -18.61 31.68
N THR A 144 26.86 -18.40 32.91
CA THR A 144 27.89 -17.41 33.23
C THR A 144 29.33 -17.83 32.88
N LYS A 145 29.55 -19.07 32.40
CA LYS A 145 30.88 -19.56 32.02
C LYS A 145 31.35 -19.03 30.66
N ILE A 146 30.42 -18.57 29.83
CA ILE A 146 30.72 -18.06 28.50
C ILE A 146 31.09 -16.57 28.63
N ASN A 147 32.23 -16.20 28.03
CA ASN A 147 32.64 -14.81 27.98
C ASN A 147 31.77 -14.03 26.97
N LEU A 148 31.27 -12.86 27.39
CA LEU A 148 30.35 -12.00 26.62
C LEU A 148 30.95 -10.60 26.47
N PRO A 149 31.97 -10.44 25.60
CA PRO A 149 32.71 -9.19 25.46
C PRO A 149 31.95 -8.12 24.68
N PHE A 150 30.77 -8.42 24.12
CA PHE A 150 29.96 -7.47 23.34
C PHE A 150 28.53 -7.35 23.86
N ASP A 151 27.87 -6.26 23.48
CA ASP A 151 26.45 -6.02 23.67
C ASP A 151 25.78 -5.70 22.34
N ALA A 152 24.59 -6.26 22.10
CA ALA A 152 23.65 -5.77 21.11
C ALA A 152 22.64 -4.83 21.77
N VAL A 153 22.55 -3.59 21.30
CA VAL A 153 21.81 -2.50 21.96
C VAL A 153 20.78 -1.93 21.00
N ILE A 154 19.57 -1.67 21.49
CA ILE A 154 18.51 -0.94 20.79
C ILE A 154 18.35 0.43 21.42
N MET A 155 18.45 1.47 20.60
CA MET A 155 18.21 2.86 20.99
C MET A 155 16.96 3.40 20.29
N ARG A 156 16.16 4.17 21.03
CA ARG A 156 15.07 5.02 20.52
C ARG A 156 15.57 6.45 20.46
N TRP A 157 15.35 7.08 19.32
CA TRP A 157 15.78 8.44 19.01
C TRP A 157 14.58 9.27 18.60
N GLN A 158 14.42 10.45 19.19
CA GLN A 158 13.48 11.45 18.72
C GLN A 158 14.24 12.71 18.33
N ILE A 159 13.96 13.22 17.14
CA ILE A 159 14.63 14.38 16.59
C ILE A 159 13.64 15.50 16.27
N SER A 160 14.14 16.73 16.28
CA SER A 160 13.41 17.86 15.70
C SER A 160 13.53 17.81 14.19
N SER A 161 12.42 18.04 13.47
CA SER A 161 12.49 18.35 12.05
C SER A 161 12.26 19.83 11.87
N VAL A 162 13.33 20.49 11.44
CA VAL A 162 13.25 21.78 10.77
C VAL A 162 13.66 21.52 9.34
N ARG A 163 12.82 21.94 8.39
CA ARG A 163 13.07 21.76 6.97
C ARG A 163 14.42 22.43 6.64
N ASN A 164 15.33 21.72 6.00
CA ASN A 164 16.66 22.20 5.57
C ASN A 164 17.65 22.56 6.70
N ALA A 165 17.44 22.06 7.93
CA ALA A 165 18.44 22.18 9.00
C ALA A 165 18.87 20.81 9.50
N MET A 166 20.08 20.74 10.09
CA MET A 166 20.52 19.56 10.83
C MET A 166 19.52 19.24 11.94
N PRO A 167 19.08 17.98 12.07
CA PRO A 167 18.15 17.59 13.12
C PRO A 167 18.83 17.79 14.48
N LYS A 168 18.11 18.38 15.43
CA LYS A 168 18.54 18.36 16.83
C LYS A 168 17.93 17.16 17.52
N LEU A 169 18.75 16.43 18.29
CA LEU A 169 18.30 15.37 19.16
C LEU A 169 17.41 15.96 20.26
N ILE A 170 16.17 15.49 20.34
CA ILE A 170 15.20 15.88 21.38
C ILE A 170 15.27 14.88 22.53
N GLN A 171 15.19 13.60 22.21
CA GLN A 171 15.14 12.52 23.19
C GLN A 171 15.94 11.32 22.71
N GLN A 172 16.63 10.69 23.66
CA GLN A 172 17.35 9.45 23.47
C GLN A 172 16.96 8.49 24.61
N GLN A 173 16.78 7.21 24.29
CA GLN A 173 16.49 6.18 25.27
C GLN A 173 17.04 4.82 24.84
N GLU A 174 17.74 4.13 25.76
CA GLU A 174 18.05 2.71 25.57
C GLU A 174 16.78 1.88 25.80
N VAL A 175 16.36 1.15 24.78
CA VAL A 175 15.17 0.28 24.83
C VAL A 175 15.57 -1.08 25.40
N MET A 176 16.62 -1.70 24.86
CA MET A 176 17.02 -3.06 25.21
C MET A 176 18.52 -3.26 25.00
N ARG A 177 19.14 -4.07 25.85
CA ARG A 177 20.54 -4.48 25.75
C ARG A 177 20.67 -5.97 26.00
N ILE A 178 21.38 -6.67 25.12
CA ILE A 178 21.56 -8.12 25.15
C ILE A 178 23.06 -8.43 25.13
N ALA A 179 23.52 -9.27 26.06
CA ALA A 179 24.89 -9.76 26.12
C ALA A 179 25.16 -10.75 24.98
N ILE A 180 26.25 -10.57 24.23
CA ILE A 180 26.57 -11.49 23.12
C ILE A 180 28.06 -11.90 23.16
N ALA A 181 28.36 -13.12 22.69
CA ALA A 181 29.72 -13.65 22.71
C ALA A 181 30.54 -13.16 21.52
N GLN A 182 29.89 -12.97 20.36
CA GLN A 182 30.53 -12.55 19.11
C GLN A 182 29.81 -11.37 18.47
N GLN A 183 30.52 -10.54 17.71
CA GLN A 183 29.93 -9.35 17.06
C GLN A 183 28.83 -9.68 16.05
N GLN A 184 28.90 -10.87 15.46
CA GLN A 184 27.95 -11.39 14.48
C GLN A 184 26.66 -11.92 15.12
N GLU A 185 26.67 -12.21 16.43
CA GLU A 185 25.49 -12.64 17.21
C GLU A 185 24.58 -11.44 17.57
N ASN A 186 24.47 -10.48 16.65
CA ASN A 186 23.80 -9.21 16.87
C ASN A 186 22.30 -9.26 16.55
N ILE A 187 21.63 -8.12 16.72
CA ILE A 187 20.25 -7.91 16.26
C ILE A 187 20.26 -7.74 14.74
N GLN A 188 19.66 -8.69 14.04
CA GLN A 188 19.65 -8.77 12.57
C GLN A 188 18.62 -7.82 11.94
N GLN A 189 17.48 -7.62 12.60
CA GLN A 189 16.38 -6.83 12.04
C GLN A 189 15.55 -6.17 13.14
N LEU A 190 15.17 -4.91 12.90
CA LEU A 190 14.14 -4.19 13.63
C LEU A 190 13.02 -3.87 12.66
N SER A 191 11.77 -4.19 13.00
CA SER A 191 10.66 -3.90 12.11
C SER A 191 9.34 -3.72 12.85
N PHE A 192 8.50 -2.81 12.34
CA PHE A 192 7.11 -2.68 12.73
C PHE A 192 6.25 -3.28 11.62
N ASN A 193 5.13 -3.90 11.97
CA ASN A 193 4.23 -4.47 10.97
C ASN A 193 3.62 -3.34 10.11
N PRO A 194 3.97 -3.23 8.81
CA PRO A 194 3.55 -2.11 7.98
C PRO A 194 2.09 -2.24 7.50
N TYR A 195 1.45 -3.38 7.77
CA TYR A 195 0.08 -3.67 7.32
C TYR A 195 -0.98 -3.34 8.38
N LEU A 196 -0.56 -2.91 9.58
CA LEU A 196 -1.48 -2.59 10.66
C LEU A 196 -1.90 -1.13 10.61
N ALA A 197 -3.21 -0.92 10.81
CA ALA A 197 -3.76 0.41 10.96
C ALA A 197 -3.56 0.93 12.40
N PRO A 198 -3.52 2.26 12.61
CA PRO A 198 -3.26 2.86 13.93
C PRO A 198 -4.21 2.47 15.06
N TRP A 199 -5.39 1.95 14.76
CA TRP A 199 -6.38 1.49 15.74
C TRP A 199 -6.23 0.00 16.10
N HIS A 200 -5.33 -0.73 15.44
CA HIS A 200 -5.07 -2.13 15.74
C HIS A 200 -4.23 -2.25 17.02
N ASN A 201 -4.52 -3.24 17.89
CA ASN A 201 -3.80 -3.37 19.17
C ASN A 201 -2.30 -3.65 18.96
N ASP A 202 -1.95 -4.39 17.91
CA ASP A 202 -0.55 -4.69 17.57
C ASP A 202 0.16 -3.55 16.82
N PHE A 203 -0.53 -2.43 16.56
CA PHE A 203 0.10 -1.27 15.93
C PHE A 203 1.13 -0.65 16.88
N GLY A 204 2.32 -0.31 16.36
CA GLY A 204 3.41 0.23 17.17
C GLY A 204 4.15 -0.81 18.02
N LEU A 205 3.90 -2.12 17.82
CA LEU A 205 4.74 -3.17 18.39
C LEU A 205 5.99 -3.40 17.54
N LEU A 206 7.14 -3.35 18.18
CA LEU A 206 8.45 -3.56 17.58
C LEU A 206 8.82 -5.05 17.61
N PHE A 207 9.11 -5.60 16.43
CA PHE A 207 9.65 -6.95 16.28
C PHE A 207 11.17 -6.89 16.10
N ILE A 208 11.87 -7.79 16.78
CA ILE A 208 13.34 -7.81 16.87
C ILE A 208 13.81 -9.22 16.51
N ALA A 209 14.54 -9.39 15.41
CA ALA A 209 15.17 -10.67 15.07
C ALA A 209 16.57 -10.75 15.66
N LEU A 210 16.83 -11.79 16.43
CA LEU A 210 18.13 -12.06 17.04
C LEU A 210 18.90 -13.08 16.21
N ALA A 211 20.20 -12.87 16.06
CA ALA A 211 21.09 -13.91 15.56
C ALA A 211 21.17 -15.07 16.55
N ARG A 212 21.45 -16.26 16.01
CA ARG A 212 21.72 -17.45 16.83
C ARG A 212 23.15 -17.44 17.35
N SER A 213 23.32 -17.75 18.64
CA SER A 213 24.61 -18.10 19.22
C SER A 213 24.75 -19.61 19.33
N ASP A 214 25.75 -20.18 18.66
CA ASP A 214 26.01 -21.62 18.74
C ASP A 214 26.50 -22.04 20.15
N ALA A 215 27.11 -21.11 20.90
CA ALA A 215 27.57 -21.30 22.28
C ALA A 215 26.41 -21.26 23.31
N LEU A 216 25.37 -20.48 23.03
CA LEU A 216 24.23 -20.26 23.93
C LEU A 216 22.91 -20.87 23.42
N LYS A 217 22.94 -21.70 22.37
CA LYS A 217 21.75 -22.29 21.72
C LYS A 217 20.77 -23.03 22.64
N ASN A 218 21.19 -23.45 23.84
CA ASN A 218 20.31 -24.10 24.81
C ASN A 218 19.37 -23.11 25.51
N GLU A 219 19.64 -21.81 25.42
CA GLU A 219 18.81 -20.74 25.99
C GLU A 219 17.96 -20.10 24.88
N ALA A 220 16.63 -20.07 25.09
CA ALA A 220 15.66 -19.66 24.06
C ALA A 220 15.95 -18.30 23.43
N LEU A 221 16.44 -17.33 24.21
CA LEU A 221 16.77 -15.99 23.74
C LEU A 221 17.86 -15.99 22.68
N TYR A 222 18.82 -16.93 22.75
CA TYR A 222 20.01 -16.99 21.91
C TYR A 222 19.88 -17.98 20.75
N ASP A 223 18.75 -18.67 20.63
CA ASP A 223 18.52 -19.69 19.59
C ASP A 223 17.75 -19.14 18.39
N GLY A 224 18.14 -17.93 17.94
CA GLY A 224 17.58 -17.26 16.76
C GLY A 224 16.17 -16.70 16.96
N ALA A 225 15.82 -16.33 18.19
CA ALA A 225 14.48 -15.87 18.56
C ALA A 225 14.07 -14.56 17.86
N ILE A 226 12.76 -14.40 17.66
CA ILE A 226 12.14 -13.13 17.32
C ILE A 226 11.39 -12.63 18.55
N LEU A 227 11.68 -11.41 18.99
CA LEU A 227 11.00 -10.75 20.09
C LEU A 227 9.88 -9.83 19.58
N ARG A 228 8.86 -9.61 20.40
CA ARG A 228 7.80 -8.62 20.20
C ARG A 228 7.61 -7.80 21.47
N ILE A 229 7.84 -6.48 21.38
CA ILE A 229 7.75 -5.55 22.51
C ILE A 229 6.99 -4.28 22.10
N LYS A 230 6.50 -3.53 23.09
CA LYS A 230 6.12 -2.13 22.92
C LYS A 230 7.29 -1.25 23.39
N PRO A 231 7.97 -0.52 22.48
CA PRO A 231 9.25 0.12 22.79
C PRO A 231 9.14 1.48 23.49
N GLU A 232 7.92 1.95 23.76
CA GLU A 232 7.67 3.16 24.56
C GLU A 232 8.03 2.93 26.03
N LYS A 233 8.62 3.95 26.68
CA LYS A 233 8.91 3.90 28.11
C LYS A 233 7.62 3.92 28.92
N GLN A 234 7.50 3.05 29.92
CA GLN A 234 6.40 3.09 30.88
C GLN A 234 6.94 2.97 32.30
N GLY A 235 6.88 4.07 33.05
CA GLY A 235 7.46 4.14 34.40
C GLY A 235 8.96 3.86 34.39
N LEU A 236 9.39 2.88 35.18
CA LEU A 236 10.79 2.43 35.25
C LEU A 236 11.19 1.48 34.11
N ASN A 237 10.21 0.95 33.37
CA ASN A 237 10.48 0.01 32.29
C ASN A 237 10.78 0.75 30.98
N ASN A 238 11.93 0.43 30.38
CA ASN A 238 12.35 1.01 29.10
C ASN A 238 11.55 0.49 27.89
N TYR A 239 10.76 -0.56 28.09
CA TYR A 239 9.79 -1.11 27.15
C TYR A 239 8.77 -1.93 27.93
N THR A 240 7.66 -2.29 27.29
CA THR A 240 6.69 -3.24 27.85
C THR A 240 6.50 -4.44 26.95
N ILE A 241 6.02 -5.52 27.55
CA ILE A 241 5.78 -6.79 26.87
C ILE A 241 4.27 -6.95 26.68
N PRO A 242 3.79 -7.13 25.45
CA PRO A 242 2.37 -7.38 25.20
C PRO A 242 1.88 -8.60 25.97
N ALA A 243 0.70 -8.49 26.60
CA ALA A 243 0.14 -9.57 27.42
C ALA A 243 -0.22 -10.82 26.60
N ASP A 244 -0.46 -10.65 25.31
CA ASP A 244 -0.75 -11.71 24.34
C ASP A 244 0.52 -12.33 23.73
N ASN A 245 1.73 -11.98 24.22
CA ASN A 245 2.93 -12.72 23.84
C ASN A 245 2.82 -14.20 24.28
N PRO A 246 3.23 -15.15 23.42
CA PRO A 246 2.94 -16.56 23.59
C PRO A 246 3.65 -17.22 24.78
N PHE A 247 4.77 -16.67 25.23
CA PHE A 247 5.61 -17.26 26.28
C PHE A 247 5.64 -16.46 27.58
N THR A 248 4.64 -15.62 27.83
CA THR A 248 4.60 -14.71 29.00
C THR A 248 4.67 -15.40 30.37
N ASN A 249 4.34 -16.69 30.45
CA ASN A 249 4.37 -17.49 31.67
C ASN A 249 5.11 -18.83 31.49
N THR A 250 5.98 -18.93 30.50
CA THR A 250 6.71 -20.17 30.23
C THR A 250 8.05 -20.14 30.96
N ALA A 251 8.26 -21.09 31.86
CA ALA A 251 9.51 -21.21 32.59
C ALA A 251 10.71 -21.26 31.61
N ASP A 252 11.79 -20.57 31.97
CA ASP A 252 13.04 -20.53 31.20
C ASP A 252 12.96 -19.90 29.79
N ILE A 253 11.84 -19.29 29.42
CA ILE A 253 11.68 -18.54 28.17
C ILE A 253 11.40 -17.06 28.51
N HIS A 254 12.12 -16.15 27.87
CA HIS A 254 11.93 -14.72 28.10
C HIS A 254 10.58 -14.25 27.54
N ASN A 255 9.78 -13.54 28.34
CA ASN A 255 8.40 -13.14 28.00
C ASN A 255 8.28 -12.30 26.72
N ALA A 256 9.34 -11.61 26.32
CA ALA A 256 9.38 -10.83 25.07
C ALA A 256 9.45 -11.71 23.81
N ILE A 257 9.78 -13.00 23.93
CA ILE A 257 9.88 -13.91 22.79
C ILE A 257 8.50 -14.11 22.17
N PHE A 258 8.44 -13.96 20.86
CA PHE A 258 7.26 -14.18 20.02
C PHE A 258 7.35 -15.51 19.26
N PHE A 259 8.56 -15.90 18.87
CA PHE A 259 8.85 -17.07 18.07
C PHE A 259 10.29 -17.52 18.32
N ILE A 260 10.54 -18.84 18.37
CA ILE A 260 11.88 -19.41 18.55
C ILE A 260 12.25 -20.25 17.34
N ALA A 261 13.23 -19.78 16.57
CA ALA A 261 13.62 -20.40 15.31
C ALA A 261 14.39 -21.73 15.47
N GLY A 262 15.25 -21.83 16.48
CA GLY A 262 16.21 -22.94 16.58
C GLY A 262 17.30 -22.93 15.49
N GLN A 263 17.36 -21.85 14.71
CA GLN A 263 18.20 -21.70 13.51
C GLN A 263 18.67 -20.26 13.34
N LYS A 264 19.61 -20.03 12.41
CA LYS A 264 20.12 -18.70 12.09
C LYS A 264 19.07 -17.92 11.29
N THR A 265 18.27 -17.10 11.98
CA THR A 265 17.29 -16.20 11.38
C THR A 265 17.99 -15.08 10.63
N GLU A 266 17.69 -14.96 9.34
CA GLU A 266 18.29 -13.98 8.43
C GLU A 266 17.41 -12.73 8.31
N ASN A 267 16.11 -12.93 8.06
CA ASN A 267 15.13 -11.88 7.83
C ASN A 267 13.72 -12.44 8.04
N PHE A 268 12.76 -11.57 8.33
CA PHE A 268 11.34 -11.90 8.31
C PHE A 268 10.49 -10.77 7.68
N ASP A 269 9.30 -11.14 7.21
CA ASP A 269 8.25 -10.23 6.71
C ASP A 269 6.86 -10.77 7.13
N TRP A 270 5.79 -9.98 6.96
CA TRP A 270 4.43 -10.43 7.29
C TRP A 270 3.67 -10.83 6.03
N ILE A 271 2.91 -11.92 6.13
CA ILE A 271 2.01 -12.36 5.07
C ILE A 271 0.69 -11.61 5.22
N LYS A 272 0.33 -10.82 4.20
CA LYS A 272 -0.90 -10.00 4.20
C LYS A 272 -2.13 -10.92 4.11
N ASN A 273 -3.09 -10.75 5.04
CA ASN A 273 -4.40 -11.43 5.13
C ASN A 273 -4.46 -12.80 5.83
N SER A 274 -3.38 -13.31 6.42
CA SER A 274 -3.46 -14.46 7.33
C SER A 274 -3.51 -13.99 8.79
N SER A 275 -3.94 -14.88 9.71
CA SER A 275 -3.59 -14.83 11.15
C SER A 275 -2.11 -14.45 11.34
N PRO A 276 -1.63 -14.00 12.53
CA PRO A 276 -0.29 -13.43 12.70
C PRO A 276 0.80 -14.47 12.36
N SER A 277 1.14 -14.54 11.08
CA SER A 277 2.08 -15.48 10.49
C SER A 277 3.17 -14.66 9.81
N LEU A 278 4.41 -15.02 10.11
CA LEU A 278 5.60 -14.42 9.56
C LEU A 278 6.12 -15.30 8.43
N LEU A 279 6.59 -14.65 7.37
CA LEU A 279 7.46 -15.28 6.39
C LEU A 279 8.89 -15.14 6.91
N VAL A 280 9.50 -16.22 7.36
CA VAL A 280 10.84 -16.21 7.97
C VAL A 280 11.84 -16.86 7.02
N GLN A 281 13.01 -16.26 6.90
CA GLN A 281 14.14 -16.80 6.16
C GLN A 281 15.20 -17.29 7.14
N PHE A 282 15.60 -18.55 6.99
CA PHE A 282 16.71 -19.16 7.71
C PHE A 282 17.92 -19.38 6.81
N ASN A 283 19.09 -19.30 7.42
CA ASN A 283 20.34 -19.75 6.84
C ASN A 283 20.73 -21.11 7.43
N GLN A 284 20.82 -22.13 6.57
CA GLN A 284 21.34 -23.46 6.91
C GLN A 284 22.64 -23.70 6.14
N PRO A 285 23.54 -24.58 6.63
CA PRO A 285 24.83 -24.85 5.99
C PRO A 285 24.75 -25.15 4.48
N ASP A 286 23.73 -25.92 4.07
CA ASP A 286 23.60 -26.39 2.69
C ASP A 286 22.54 -25.64 1.87
N ALA A 287 21.61 -24.93 2.53
CA ALA A 287 20.53 -24.19 1.87
C ALA A 287 19.95 -23.09 2.77
N ASN A 288 19.51 -22.00 2.15
CA ASN A 288 18.61 -21.08 2.83
C ASN A 288 17.18 -21.62 2.75
N VAL A 289 16.33 -21.36 3.75
CA VAL A 289 14.95 -21.86 3.77
C VAL A 289 14.00 -20.71 4.01
N LEU A 290 12.94 -20.67 3.20
CA LEU A 290 11.80 -19.77 3.37
C LEU A 290 10.65 -20.58 3.97
N ILE A 291 10.18 -20.16 5.14
CA ILE A 291 9.19 -20.90 5.94
C ILE A 291 8.13 -19.95 6.49
N THR A 292 6.91 -20.43 6.64
CA THR A 292 5.86 -19.68 7.35
C THR A 292 5.93 -20.02 8.83
N ALA A 293 6.04 -19.04 9.70
CA ALA A 293 6.01 -19.21 11.16
C ALA A 293 4.73 -18.62 11.73
N ASN A 294 4.14 -19.25 12.74
CA ASN A 294 3.01 -18.73 13.48
C ASN A 294 3.44 -18.19 14.85
N ILE A 295 2.58 -17.38 15.46
CA ILE A 295 2.75 -16.94 16.86
C ILE A 295 2.96 -18.15 17.80
N GLY A 296 4.00 -18.09 18.61
CA GLY A 296 4.29 -19.11 19.63
C GLY A 296 4.92 -20.40 19.14
N ASP A 297 5.29 -20.48 17.85
CA ASP A 297 6.05 -21.61 17.34
C ASP A 297 7.45 -21.67 18.03
N ASP A 298 7.86 -22.89 18.44
CA ASP A 298 9.17 -23.21 19.03
C ASP A 298 9.79 -24.38 18.26
N TRP A 299 10.79 -24.09 17.44
CA TRP A 299 11.42 -25.06 16.52
C TRP A 299 12.81 -25.51 16.94
N ARG A 300 13.18 -25.30 18.21
CA ARG A 300 14.49 -25.74 18.74
C ARG A 300 14.75 -27.23 18.56
N LYS A 301 13.70 -28.05 18.63
CA LYS A 301 13.79 -29.51 18.47
C LYS A 301 13.73 -29.97 17.01
N ALA A 302 12.79 -29.42 16.24
CA ALA A 302 12.56 -29.83 14.85
C ALA A 302 11.87 -28.70 14.07
N ILE A 303 12.30 -28.52 12.81
CA ILE A 303 11.66 -27.61 11.86
C ILE A 303 10.47 -28.32 11.21
N PRO A 304 9.27 -27.72 11.20
CA PRO A 304 8.10 -28.31 10.58
C PRO A 304 8.24 -28.29 9.05
N GLN A 305 8.56 -29.46 8.47
CA GLN A 305 8.77 -29.61 7.02
C GLN A 305 7.55 -29.16 6.20
N ALA A 306 6.33 -29.35 6.73
CA ALA A 306 5.09 -28.95 6.07
C ALA A 306 4.91 -27.42 5.94
N GLN A 307 5.63 -26.61 6.73
CA GLN A 307 5.54 -25.15 6.68
C GLN A 307 6.59 -24.52 5.76
N ILE A 308 7.56 -25.33 5.29
CA ILE A 308 8.60 -24.88 4.36
C ILE A 308 7.96 -24.56 3.02
N ILE A 309 8.11 -23.32 2.59
CA ILE A 309 7.64 -22.85 1.29
C ILE A 309 8.67 -23.18 0.22
N LYS A 310 9.95 -22.90 0.51
CA LYS A 310 11.02 -23.02 -0.48
C LYS A 310 12.39 -23.25 0.14
N HIS A 311 13.15 -24.15 -0.46
CA HIS A 311 14.60 -24.21 -0.30
C HIS A 311 15.25 -23.28 -1.32
N LEU A 312 16.01 -22.33 -0.82
CA LEU A 312 16.81 -21.38 -1.55
C LEU A 312 18.27 -21.87 -1.56
N PRO A 313 19.01 -21.63 -2.64
CA PRO A 313 20.42 -21.99 -2.70
C PRO A 313 21.20 -21.32 -1.56
N ALA A 314 22.18 -22.03 -1.00
CA ALA A 314 23.12 -21.43 -0.07
C ALA A 314 23.87 -20.27 -0.77
N VAL A 315 24.10 -19.19 -0.03
CA VAL A 315 24.81 -18.03 -0.54
C VAL A 315 25.83 -17.60 0.50
N ASN A 316 27.06 -17.33 0.07
CA ASN A 316 28.15 -16.89 0.96
C ASN A 316 27.90 -15.50 1.56
N THR A 317 26.93 -14.76 1.03
CA THR A 317 26.53 -13.44 1.53
C THR A 317 25.07 -13.45 1.92
N GLN A 318 24.81 -12.85 3.08
CA GLN A 318 23.48 -12.57 3.61
C GLN A 318 22.65 -11.78 2.60
N ARG A 319 21.47 -12.30 2.23
CA ARG A 319 20.57 -11.73 1.22
C ARG A 319 19.13 -11.89 1.68
N LYS A 320 18.52 -10.77 2.05
CA LYS A 320 17.12 -10.75 2.47
C LYS A 320 16.17 -11.00 1.30
N THR A 321 15.15 -11.80 1.58
CA THR A 321 13.96 -11.98 0.75
C THR A 321 12.91 -10.96 1.16
N LEU A 322 12.21 -10.34 0.21
CA LEU A 322 11.17 -9.34 0.51
C LEU A 322 9.84 -9.73 -0.12
N LEU A 323 8.72 -9.49 0.58
CA LEU A 323 7.40 -9.68 0.00
C LEU A 323 7.02 -8.48 -0.87
N TYR A 324 6.79 -8.69 -2.16
CA TYR A 324 6.47 -7.59 -3.06
C TYR A 324 5.00 -7.18 -2.97
N ASN A 325 4.78 -5.93 -2.56
CA ASN A 325 3.45 -5.33 -2.40
C ASN A 325 3.26 -4.05 -3.23
N GLY A 326 4.20 -3.77 -4.12
CA GLY A 326 4.10 -2.68 -5.08
C GLY A 326 2.91 -2.84 -6.02
N ARG A 327 2.56 -1.74 -6.67
CA ARG A 327 1.44 -1.68 -7.61
C ARG A 327 1.88 -1.66 -9.06
N GLU A 328 3.11 -1.26 -9.34
CA GLU A 328 3.63 -1.09 -10.71
C GLU A 328 3.85 -2.44 -11.40
N GLN A 329 4.23 -3.48 -10.66
CA GLN A 329 4.47 -4.83 -11.18
C GLN A 329 3.38 -5.80 -10.72
N GLU A 330 2.24 -5.82 -11.41
CA GLU A 330 1.11 -6.67 -11.02
C GLU A 330 1.45 -8.16 -10.97
N ASN A 331 2.34 -8.62 -11.85
CA ASN A 331 2.82 -10.01 -11.92
C ASN A 331 3.72 -10.43 -10.73
N LEU A 332 4.32 -9.47 -10.03
CA LEU A 332 5.15 -9.70 -8.85
C LEU A 332 4.33 -9.61 -7.56
N ARG A 333 3.13 -8.99 -7.59
CA ARG A 333 2.33 -8.70 -6.40
C ARG A 333 2.01 -9.97 -5.60
N GLY A 334 2.29 -9.93 -4.29
CA GLY A 334 2.07 -11.03 -3.37
C GLY A 334 3.11 -12.15 -3.44
N LYS A 335 4.15 -12.01 -4.28
CA LYS A 335 5.26 -12.98 -4.37
C LYS A 335 6.44 -12.52 -3.54
N ALA A 336 7.17 -13.48 -2.98
CA ALA A 336 8.44 -13.23 -2.35
C ALA A 336 9.52 -13.07 -3.42
N LEU A 337 10.39 -12.07 -3.24
CA LEU A 337 11.47 -11.73 -4.16
C LEU A 337 12.81 -12.05 -3.52
N HIS A 338 13.62 -12.84 -4.21
CA HIS A 338 14.94 -13.24 -3.76
C HIS A 338 16.00 -12.89 -4.81
N LEU A 339 17.10 -12.27 -4.37
CA LEU A 339 18.15 -11.81 -5.26
C LEU A 339 19.28 -12.84 -5.36
N ARG A 340 19.53 -13.34 -6.57
CA ARG A 340 20.54 -14.36 -6.84
C ARG A 340 21.62 -13.83 -7.78
N GLU A 341 22.82 -14.36 -7.59
CA GLU A 341 23.96 -14.13 -8.48
C GLU A 341 24.37 -15.49 -9.05
N ILE A 342 24.43 -15.59 -10.38
CA ILE A 342 24.81 -16.80 -11.10
C ILE A 342 25.80 -16.36 -12.17
N GLU A 343 27.04 -16.88 -12.13
CA GLU A 343 28.07 -16.58 -13.13
C GLU A 343 28.24 -15.07 -13.38
N ASN A 344 28.33 -14.28 -12.29
CA ASN A 344 28.41 -12.81 -12.29
C ASN A 344 27.19 -12.07 -12.87
N ASN A 345 26.09 -12.78 -13.18
CA ASN A 345 24.83 -12.19 -13.58
C ASN A 345 23.85 -12.17 -12.41
N TRP A 346 23.28 -10.99 -12.15
CA TRP A 346 22.26 -10.83 -11.12
C TRP A 346 20.88 -11.18 -11.68
N GLN A 347 20.13 -11.94 -10.91
CA GLN A 347 18.78 -12.39 -11.23
C GLN A 347 17.86 -12.16 -10.04
N LEU A 348 16.65 -11.67 -10.30
CA LEU A 348 15.58 -11.59 -9.32
C LEU A 348 14.68 -12.82 -9.48
N GLN A 349 14.69 -13.70 -8.49
CA GLN A 349 13.83 -14.88 -8.44
C GLN A 349 12.52 -14.51 -7.74
N THR A 350 11.41 -14.89 -8.36
CA THR A 350 10.07 -14.77 -7.77
C THR A 350 9.64 -16.11 -7.20
N ILE A 351 9.11 -16.07 -5.99
CA ILE A 351 8.66 -17.24 -5.25
C ILE A 351 7.20 -17.00 -4.91
N ALA A 352 6.32 -17.84 -5.44
CA ALA A 352 4.91 -17.78 -5.08
C ALA A 352 4.72 -18.33 -3.66
N LEU A 353 3.89 -17.63 -2.88
CA LEU A 353 3.47 -18.11 -1.57
C LEU A 353 2.22 -18.97 -1.74
N PRO A 354 2.10 -20.11 -1.04
CA PRO A 354 0.89 -20.92 -1.07
C PRO A 354 -0.28 -20.08 -0.54
N SER A 355 -1.29 -19.86 -1.37
CA SER A 355 -2.53 -19.21 -0.96
C SER A 355 -3.36 -20.20 -0.15
N VAL A 356 -4.01 -19.75 0.93
CA VAL A 356 -4.93 -20.57 1.76
C VAL A 356 -6.14 -21.07 0.95
N LEU A 357 -6.36 -20.51 -0.24
CA LEU A 357 -7.39 -20.91 -1.20
C LEU A 357 -6.72 -21.39 -2.49
N THR A 358 -6.95 -22.66 -2.83
CA THR A 358 -6.52 -23.43 -4.02
C THR A 358 -5.18 -24.16 -3.92
N SER A 359 -5.28 -25.48 -3.81
CA SER A 359 -4.20 -26.47 -3.78
C SER A 359 -3.70 -26.89 -5.17
N GLU A 360 -3.95 -26.11 -6.23
CA GLU A 360 -3.67 -26.55 -7.60
C GLU A 360 -2.69 -25.68 -8.40
N ASP A 361 -2.32 -24.48 -7.95
CA ASP A 361 -1.40 -23.65 -8.73
C ASP A 361 0.05 -23.84 -8.25
N LYS A 362 0.71 -24.91 -8.75
CA LYS A 362 2.18 -24.99 -8.73
C LYS A 362 2.74 -23.96 -9.71
N SER A 363 2.57 -22.67 -9.42
CA SER A 363 3.15 -21.61 -10.25
C SER A 363 4.68 -21.73 -10.21
N GLN A 364 5.30 -21.92 -11.37
CA GLN A 364 6.75 -22.06 -11.51
C GLN A 364 7.46 -20.80 -11.02
N ASP A 365 8.57 -20.96 -10.30
CA ASP A 365 9.48 -19.86 -9.97
C ASP A 365 9.93 -19.15 -11.25
N ILE A 366 9.59 -17.87 -11.40
CA ILE A 366 10.04 -17.08 -12.54
C ILE A 366 11.33 -16.36 -12.16
N ARG A 367 12.36 -16.54 -12.99
CA ARG A 367 13.65 -15.85 -12.85
C ARG A 367 13.70 -14.70 -13.83
N HIS A 368 14.03 -13.53 -13.32
CA HIS A 368 14.18 -12.31 -14.10
C HIS A 368 15.65 -11.91 -14.13
N LYS A 369 16.25 -11.81 -15.31
CA LYS A 369 17.62 -11.30 -15.42
C LYS A 369 17.61 -9.79 -15.18
N LEU A 370 18.56 -9.28 -14.40
CA LEU A 370 18.70 -7.85 -14.16
C LEU A 370 19.65 -7.26 -15.21
N ILE A 371 19.12 -6.43 -16.10
CA ILE A 371 19.91 -5.70 -17.09
C ILE A 371 20.35 -4.38 -16.47
N LYS A 372 21.67 -4.17 -16.39
CA LYS A 372 22.26 -2.89 -15.96
C LYS A 372 22.71 -2.05 -17.16
N PRO A 373 22.57 -0.72 -17.11
CA PRO A 373 23.05 0.17 -18.17
C PRO A 373 24.56 0.11 -18.41
N ASN A 374 25.37 -0.25 -17.39
CA ASN A 374 26.84 -0.29 -17.47
C ASN A 374 27.38 -1.66 -17.05
N ALA A 375 27.70 -2.52 -18.04
CA ALA A 375 28.03 -3.92 -17.83
C ALA A 375 29.43 -4.20 -17.24
N ASN A 376 30.33 -3.22 -17.23
CA ASN A 376 31.78 -3.49 -17.16
C ASN A 376 32.37 -3.79 -15.76
N GLU A 377 31.62 -3.66 -14.68
CA GLU A 377 32.12 -3.91 -13.31
C GLU A 377 31.33 -4.98 -12.56
N LEU A 378 32.02 -5.74 -11.70
CA LEU A 378 31.39 -6.65 -10.75
C LEU A 378 30.45 -5.84 -9.84
N ALA A 379 29.15 -6.06 -9.98
CA ALA A 379 28.15 -5.35 -9.19
C ALA A 379 27.85 -6.15 -7.92
N LYS A 380 27.61 -5.46 -6.80
CA LYS A 380 27.12 -6.08 -5.57
C LYS A 380 25.83 -5.40 -5.17
N PHE A 381 24.73 -6.15 -5.13
CA PHE A 381 23.41 -5.59 -4.87
C PHE A 381 22.83 -6.01 -3.52
N SER A 382 22.03 -5.12 -2.96
CA SER A 382 21.12 -5.41 -1.84
C SER A 382 19.71 -4.97 -2.21
N LEU A 383 18.73 -5.79 -1.85
CA LEU A 383 17.32 -5.57 -2.13
C LEU A 383 16.73 -4.63 -1.08
N HIS A 384 15.87 -3.69 -1.44
CA HIS A 384 15.16 -2.79 -0.51
C HIS A 384 13.77 -2.45 -1.06
N GLN A 385 12.98 -1.70 -0.30
CA GLN A 385 11.64 -1.28 -0.68
C GLN A 385 11.47 0.23 -0.56
N SER A 386 10.65 0.77 -1.45
CA SER A 386 10.20 2.15 -1.43
C SER A 386 8.89 2.32 -0.64
N HIS A 387 8.45 3.57 -0.45
CA HIS A 387 7.26 3.92 0.34
C HIS A 387 5.95 3.31 -0.20
N ASN A 388 5.87 2.98 -1.49
CA ASN A 388 4.72 2.36 -2.15
C ASN A 388 4.87 0.85 -2.32
N GLY A 389 5.94 0.25 -1.76
CA GLY A 389 6.22 -1.19 -1.85
C GLY A 389 6.93 -1.62 -3.13
N GLU A 390 7.39 -0.67 -3.96
CA GLU A 390 8.21 -1.00 -5.15
C GLU A 390 9.62 -1.40 -4.75
N VAL A 391 10.24 -2.23 -5.60
CA VAL A 391 11.59 -2.76 -5.37
C VAL A 391 12.63 -1.70 -5.66
N LEU A 392 13.56 -1.56 -4.71
CA LEU A 392 14.78 -0.80 -4.87
C LEU A 392 15.99 -1.73 -4.80
N LEU A 393 17.01 -1.46 -5.60
CA LEU A 393 18.27 -2.18 -5.59
C LEU A 393 19.39 -1.20 -5.32
N LEU A 394 20.07 -1.37 -4.19
CA LEU A 394 21.25 -0.62 -3.84
C LEU A 394 22.48 -1.38 -4.31
N GLU A 395 23.21 -0.80 -5.25
CA GLU A 395 24.48 -1.29 -5.74
C GLU A 395 25.62 -0.66 -4.92
N HIS A 396 26.46 -1.52 -4.33
CA HIS A 396 27.43 -1.12 -3.32
C HIS A 396 28.74 -0.58 -3.89
N ASN A 397 29.20 -1.07 -5.05
CA ASN A 397 30.52 -0.74 -5.56
C ASN A 397 30.55 0.64 -6.26
N GLN A 398 29.59 0.88 -7.15
CA GLN A 398 29.32 2.16 -7.81
C GLN A 398 28.48 3.11 -6.95
N GLN A 399 27.97 2.64 -5.80
CA GLN A 399 27.17 3.43 -4.86
C GLN A 399 25.97 4.09 -5.56
N ARG A 400 25.14 3.26 -6.20
CA ARG A 400 23.96 3.72 -6.94
C ARG A 400 22.70 3.03 -6.46
N LEU A 401 21.63 3.80 -6.37
CA LEU A 401 20.30 3.28 -6.10
C LEU A 401 19.54 3.13 -7.43
N TYR A 402 18.99 1.95 -7.65
CA TYR A 402 18.22 1.60 -8.84
C TYR A 402 16.76 1.29 -8.48
N SER A 403 15.84 1.67 -9.35
CA SER A 403 14.49 1.12 -9.40
C SER A 403 14.38 0.10 -10.54
N ILE A 404 13.43 -0.82 -10.44
CA ILE A 404 13.13 -1.77 -11.50
C ILE A 404 12.12 -1.13 -12.46
N LYS A 405 12.45 -1.09 -13.76
CA LYS A 405 11.51 -0.76 -14.83
C LYS A 405 11.16 -2.04 -15.61
N VAL A 406 9.91 -2.14 -16.03
CA VAL A 406 9.55 -3.04 -17.13
C VAL A 406 10.09 -2.39 -18.39
N PRO A 407 10.82 -3.12 -19.25
CA PRO A 407 11.17 -2.62 -20.57
C PRO A 407 9.87 -2.20 -21.26
N GLY A 408 9.69 -0.89 -21.45
CA GLY A 408 8.72 -0.44 -22.44
C GLY A 408 9.11 -1.09 -23.76
N ILE A 409 8.15 -1.55 -24.56
CA ILE A 409 8.43 -1.96 -25.94
C ILE A 409 8.91 -0.70 -26.67
N VAL A 410 10.20 -0.42 -26.59
CA VAL A 410 10.86 0.60 -27.38
C VAL A 410 11.08 -0.07 -28.73
N SER A 411 10.25 0.28 -29.72
CA SER A 411 10.61 0.06 -31.12
C SER A 411 11.93 0.78 -31.36
N SER A 412 13.02 0.02 -31.35
CA SER A 412 14.34 0.48 -31.72
C SER A 412 14.27 0.99 -33.16
N LYS A 413 14.23 2.31 -33.32
CA LYS A 413 14.60 2.94 -34.59
C LYS A 413 16.12 2.88 -34.65
N THR A 414 16.65 1.78 -35.16
CA THR A 414 18.08 1.64 -35.40
C THR A 414 18.46 2.60 -36.51
N THR A 415 19.17 3.67 -36.16
CA THR A 415 19.91 4.49 -37.10
C THR A 415 21.05 3.63 -37.63
N ILE A 416 20.92 3.13 -38.85
CA ILE A 416 22.04 2.49 -39.56
C ILE A 416 22.86 3.64 -40.14
N THR A 417 24.04 3.87 -39.56
CA THR A 417 25.16 4.50 -40.25
C THR A 417 25.66 3.58 -41.35
N ASP A 418 25.87 4.19 -42.52
CA ASP A 418 26.28 3.58 -43.77
C ASP A 418 27.49 2.65 -43.63
N ASN A 419 27.36 1.44 -44.16
CA ASN A 419 28.44 0.77 -44.87
C ASN A 419 27.85 -0.11 -45.97
N ALA A 420 28.44 0.05 -47.16
CA ALA A 420 27.95 -0.38 -48.46
C ALA A 420 27.90 -1.90 -48.64
N LEU A 421 26.88 -2.38 -49.37
CA LEU A 421 26.99 -3.44 -50.39
C LEU A 421 25.69 -3.58 -51.21
N SER A 422 25.82 -3.22 -52.50
CA SER A 422 25.20 -3.72 -53.75
C SER A 422 23.67 -3.87 -53.93
N PRO A 423 23.14 -3.55 -55.14
CA PRO A 423 21.71 -3.38 -55.38
C PRO A 423 21.03 -4.71 -55.69
N SER A 424 19.95 -5.02 -54.97
CA SER A 424 18.97 -6.01 -55.41
C SER A 424 17.58 -5.37 -55.52
N ASN A 425 16.80 -5.88 -56.46
CA ASN A 425 15.72 -5.20 -57.15
C ASN A 425 14.53 -4.86 -56.21
N ASN A 426 14.36 -3.57 -55.87
CA ASN A 426 13.49 -3.10 -54.79
C ASN A 426 11.99 -2.94 -55.13
N ASN A 427 11.53 -3.35 -56.31
CA ASN A 427 10.15 -3.07 -56.73
C ASN A 427 9.07 -3.78 -55.88
N SER A 428 9.37 -4.93 -55.28
CA SER A 428 8.42 -5.64 -54.40
C SER A 428 8.33 -5.03 -52.99
N ALA A 429 9.45 -4.52 -52.46
CA ALA A 429 9.51 -3.92 -51.13
C ALA A 429 8.75 -2.59 -51.07
N PHE A 430 8.84 -1.77 -52.13
CA PHE A 430 8.09 -0.52 -52.21
C PHE A 430 6.58 -0.75 -52.29
N ALA A 431 6.12 -1.75 -53.05
CA ALA A 431 4.69 -2.08 -53.13
C ALA A 431 4.12 -2.50 -51.76
N LEU A 432 4.90 -3.25 -50.98
CA LEU A 432 4.49 -3.74 -49.66
C LEU A 432 4.48 -2.60 -48.61
N MET A 433 5.44 -1.69 -48.69
CA MET A 433 5.47 -0.43 -47.91
C MET A 433 4.25 0.46 -48.18
N PHE A 434 3.87 0.61 -49.45
CA PHE A 434 2.68 1.38 -49.83
C PHE A 434 1.40 0.74 -49.28
N LEU A 435 1.27 -0.59 -49.39
CA LEU A 435 0.11 -1.31 -48.86
C LEU A 435 -0.01 -1.18 -47.33
N LEU A 436 1.11 -1.29 -46.61
CA LEU A 436 1.15 -1.12 -45.15
C LEU A 436 0.77 0.31 -44.74
N SER A 437 1.22 1.31 -45.50
CA SER A 437 0.89 2.72 -45.25
C SER A 437 -0.61 3.01 -45.40
N PHE A 438 -1.28 2.38 -46.37
CA PHE A 438 -2.73 2.50 -46.55
C PHE A 438 -3.51 1.83 -45.42
N ILE A 439 -3.04 0.69 -44.91
CA ILE A 439 -3.65 0.00 -43.77
C ILE A 439 -3.50 0.82 -42.49
N VAL A 440 -2.31 1.38 -42.22
CA VAL A 440 -2.06 2.24 -41.05
C VAL A 440 -2.85 3.55 -41.14
N ALA A 441 -2.93 4.17 -42.33
CA ALA A 441 -3.75 5.35 -42.54
C ALA A 441 -5.24 5.06 -42.37
N GLY A 442 -5.71 3.91 -42.86
CA GLY A 442 -7.08 3.43 -42.67
C GLY A 442 -7.40 3.16 -41.19
N TYR A 443 -6.48 2.54 -40.46
CA TYR A 443 -6.59 2.28 -39.03
C TYR A 443 -6.59 3.59 -38.22
N PHE A 444 -5.69 4.52 -38.55
CA PHE A 444 -5.61 5.83 -37.89
C PHE A 444 -6.86 6.68 -38.16
N TRP A 445 -7.39 6.65 -39.39
CA TRP A 445 -8.64 7.31 -39.75
C TRP A 445 -9.85 6.67 -39.03
N TYR A 446 -9.88 5.34 -38.92
CA TYR A 446 -10.89 4.61 -38.15
C TYR A 446 -10.83 4.95 -36.65
N TYR A 447 -9.63 5.02 -36.06
CA TYR A 447 -9.42 5.34 -34.64
C TYR A 447 -9.75 6.80 -34.31
N LYS A 448 -9.38 7.74 -35.20
CA LYS A 448 -9.73 9.16 -35.08
C LYS A 448 -11.23 9.39 -35.22
N LYS A 449 -11.91 8.64 -36.08
CA LYS A 449 -13.37 8.70 -36.26
C LYS A 449 -14.13 8.11 -35.05
N ASN A 450 -13.57 7.11 -34.36
CA ASN A 450 -14.16 6.52 -33.15
C ASN A 450 -13.91 7.32 -31.86
N THR A 451 -12.77 8.00 -31.72
CA THR A 451 -12.46 8.84 -30.55
C THR A 451 -13.29 10.13 -30.53
N VAL A 452 -13.48 10.78 -31.68
CA VAL A 452 -14.39 11.93 -31.83
C VAL A 452 -15.87 11.50 -31.64
N LYS A 453 -16.22 10.23 -31.88
CA LYS A 453 -17.55 9.68 -31.61
C LYS A 453 -17.90 9.59 -30.11
N LYS A 454 -16.93 9.36 -29.22
CA LYS A 454 -17.19 9.26 -27.77
C LYS A 454 -17.73 10.57 -27.16
N GLN A 455 -17.34 11.74 -27.68
CA GLN A 455 -17.90 13.03 -27.24
C GLN A 455 -19.27 13.33 -27.88
N ARG A 456 -19.62 12.71 -29.02
CA ARG A 456 -20.94 12.85 -29.69
C ARG A 456 -22.07 12.01 -29.06
N ASN A 457 -21.77 11.04 -28.20
CA ASN A 457 -22.77 10.09 -27.66
C ASN A 457 -23.75 10.67 -26.61
N LEU A 458 -23.53 11.88 -26.09
CA LEU A 458 -24.45 12.51 -25.11
C LEU A 458 -25.79 12.96 -25.74
N HIS A 459 -25.82 13.25 -27.05
CA HIS A 459 -27.02 13.71 -27.77
C HIS A 459 -27.88 12.53 -28.28
N GLU A 460 -27.25 11.35 -28.44
CA GLU A 460 -27.94 10.13 -28.86
C GLU A 460 -28.65 9.45 -27.67
N GLN A 461 -28.16 9.65 -26.44
CA GLN A 461 -28.74 9.09 -25.21
C GLN A 461 -29.91 9.92 -24.66
N TRP A 462 -30.82 9.24 -23.95
CA TRP A 462 -31.94 9.87 -23.24
C TRP A 462 -31.45 10.61 -21.99
N ALA A 463 -32.08 11.74 -21.66
CA ALA A 463 -31.62 12.60 -20.55
C ALA A 463 -32.41 12.36 -19.26
N LYS A 464 -33.70 12.04 -19.41
CA LYS A 464 -34.66 11.87 -18.31
C LYS A 464 -35.81 11.01 -18.80
N PHE A 465 -36.46 10.34 -17.86
CA PHE A 465 -37.82 9.85 -18.05
C PHE A 465 -38.70 10.27 -16.87
N GLU A 466 -40.01 10.30 -17.09
CA GLU A 466 -41.02 10.48 -16.04
C GLU A 466 -41.91 9.26 -15.97
N LEU A 467 -42.25 8.85 -14.76
CA LEU A 467 -43.14 7.73 -14.50
C LEU A 467 -44.55 8.26 -14.25
N ASP A 468 -45.50 7.86 -15.10
CA ASP A 468 -46.92 8.04 -14.83
C ASP A 468 -47.45 6.81 -14.10
N LYS A 469 -47.66 6.95 -12.79
CA LYS A 469 -48.16 5.86 -11.92
C LYS A 469 -49.61 5.46 -12.26
N THR A 470 -50.41 6.35 -12.84
CA THR A 470 -51.81 6.07 -13.18
C THR A 470 -51.93 5.29 -14.47
N LYS A 471 -51.09 5.60 -15.46
CA LYS A 471 -51.08 4.94 -16.78
C LYS A 471 -50.08 3.79 -16.90
N LYS A 472 -49.28 3.54 -15.85
CA LYS A 472 -48.16 2.58 -15.84
C LYS A 472 -47.24 2.77 -17.05
N SER A 473 -46.91 4.01 -17.38
CA SER A 473 -46.10 4.35 -18.55
C SER A 473 -44.88 5.19 -18.20
N LEU A 474 -43.86 5.10 -19.05
CA LEU A 474 -42.58 5.78 -18.97
C LEU A 474 -42.48 6.78 -20.12
N SER A 475 -42.50 8.09 -19.82
CA SER A 475 -42.32 9.13 -20.83
C SER A 475 -40.85 9.55 -20.89
N LEU A 476 -40.20 9.35 -22.04
CA LEU A 476 -38.78 9.59 -22.26
C LEU A 476 -38.55 10.97 -22.91
N TYR A 477 -37.53 11.66 -22.43
CA TYR A 477 -37.18 13.02 -22.86
C TYR A 477 -35.74 13.08 -23.36
N LYS A 478 -35.55 13.64 -24.56
CA LYS A 478 -34.23 14.08 -25.04
C LYS A 478 -33.75 15.30 -24.28
N ARG A 479 -32.46 15.58 -24.39
CA ARG A 479 -31.83 16.71 -23.71
C ARG A 479 -32.44 18.03 -24.23
N HIS A 480 -32.92 18.87 -23.31
CA HIS A 480 -33.60 20.15 -23.58
C HIS A 480 -35.04 20.06 -24.14
N ALA A 481 -35.58 18.86 -24.38
CA ALA A 481 -36.97 18.69 -24.78
C ALA A 481 -37.92 18.94 -23.59
N LYS A 482 -39.01 19.70 -23.82
CA LYS A 482 -40.05 19.97 -22.82
C LYS A 482 -41.23 18.99 -22.92
N THR A 483 -41.36 18.29 -24.04
CA THR A 483 -42.39 17.28 -24.31
C THR A 483 -41.74 15.91 -24.41
N ALA A 484 -42.50 14.87 -24.02
CA ALA A 484 -42.05 13.50 -24.14
C ALA A 484 -41.98 13.11 -25.62
N GLU A 485 -40.87 12.52 -26.04
CA GLU A 485 -40.65 12.11 -27.44
C GLU A 485 -41.03 10.65 -27.67
N LEU A 486 -40.99 9.84 -26.61
CA LEU A 486 -41.43 8.45 -26.63
C LEU A 486 -42.11 8.12 -25.32
N THR A 487 -43.21 7.37 -25.37
CA THR A 487 -43.85 6.81 -24.16
C THR A 487 -43.85 5.30 -24.26
N LEU A 488 -43.26 4.64 -23.28
CA LEU A 488 -43.18 3.18 -23.16
C LEU A 488 -44.19 2.70 -22.11
N ASN A 489 -44.72 1.49 -22.26
CA ASN A 489 -45.48 0.86 -21.19
C ASN A 489 -44.48 0.21 -20.21
N LEU A 490 -44.74 0.29 -18.90
CA LEU A 490 -43.87 -0.33 -17.91
C LEU A 490 -43.83 -1.86 -18.11
N SER A 491 -44.93 -2.47 -18.56
CA SER A 491 -45.07 -3.91 -18.81
C SER A 491 -44.20 -4.47 -19.92
N THR A 492 -43.73 -3.62 -20.83
CA THR A 492 -42.87 -4.07 -21.92
C THR A 492 -41.40 -4.11 -21.51
N ILE A 493 -41.02 -3.59 -20.34
CA ILE A 493 -39.62 -3.57 -19.91
C ILE A 493 -39.24 -4.94 -19.33
N THR A 494 -38.29 -5.61 -19.98
CA THR A 494 -37.84 -6.97 -19.62
C THR A 494 -36.50 -6.98 -18.88
N ARG A 495 -35.69 -5.91 -19.05
CA ARG A 495 -34.37 -5.80 -18.42
C ARG A 495 -34.02 -4.35 -18.04
N SER A 496 -33.34 -4.20 -16.91
CA SER A 496 -32.79 -2.93 -16.42
C SER A 496 -31.33 -3.10 -16.01
N GLU A 497 -30.44 -2.27 -16.54
CA GLU A 497 -28.99 -2.32 -16.26
C GLU A 497 -28.51 -0.95 -15.79
N VAL A 498 -27.65 -0.92 -14.77
CA VAL A 498 -26.98 0.30 -14.32
C VAL A 498 -25.52 0.23 -14.66
N LEU A 499 -25.02 1.27 -15.31
CA LEU A 499 -23.63 1.38 -15.71
C LEU A 499 -22.95 2.52 -14.98
N LEU A 500 -21.75 2.26 -14.47
CA LEU A 500 -20.84 3.24 -13.90
C LEU A 500 -19.58 3.27 -14.77
N ASN A 501 -19.29 4.40 -15.40
CA ASN A 501 -18.16 4.53 -16.34
C ASN A 501 -18.18 3.47 -17.48
N ASP A 502 -19.36 3.25 -18.07
CA ASP A 502 -19.64 2.25 -19.11
C ASP A 502 -19.52 0.76 -18.66
N GLU A 503 -19.27 0.49 -17.37
CA GLU A 503 -19.24 -0.86 -16.80
C GLU A 503 -20.58 -1.18 -16.09
N VAL A 504 -21.16 -2.35 -16.37
CA VAL A 504 -22.43 -2.78 -15.76
C VAL A 504 -22.20 -3.18 -14.30
N ILE A 505 -22.81 -2.45 -13.36
CA ILE A 505 -22.69 -2.70 -11.91
C ILE A 505 -23.95 -3.34 -11.30
N SER A 506 -25.07 -3.34 -12.02
CA SER A 506 -26.31 -4.02 -11.63
C SER A 506 -27.11 -4.40 -12.87
N THR A 507 -27.72 -5.58 -12.85
CA THR A 507 -28.61 -6.09 -13.90
C THR A 507 -29.84 -6.72 -13.26
N ILE A 508 -31.01 -6.33 -13.74
CA ILE A 508 -32.30 -6.91 -13.40
C ILE A 508 -32.88 -7.48 -14.69
N SER A 509 -33.14 -8.79 -14.72
CA SER A 509 -33.81 -9.49 -15.82
C SER A 509 -34.59 -10.70 -15.29
N ALA A 510 -35.51 -11.27 -16.07
CA ALA A 510 -36.26 -12.47 -15.68
C ALA A 510 -35.37 -13.66 -15.23
N ASP A 511 -34.20 -13.79 -15.87
CA ASP A 511 -33.23 -14.85 -15.61
C ASP A 511 -32.23 -14.54 -14.47
N SER A 512 -32.23 -13.30 -13.95
CA SER A 512 -31.33 -12.92 -12.85
C SER A 512 -31.77 -13.57 -11.53
N THR A 513 -30.96 -14.50 -11.03
CA THR A 513 -31.07 -15.07 -9.68
C THR A 513 -29.78 -14.81 -8.89
N PRO A 514 -29.84 -14.09 -7.75
CA PRO A 514 -31.02 -13.45 -7.13
C PRO A 514 -31.48 -12.16 -7.84
N SER A 515 -32.76 -11.78 -7.67
CA SER A 515 -33.28 -10.48 -8.10
C SER A 515 -32.77 -9.33 -7.21
N PHE A 516 -33.12 -8.07 -7.54
CA PHE A 516 -32.62 -6.92 -6.80
C PHE A 516 -33.00 -7.01 -5.31
N SER A 517 -31.99 -6.87 -4.45
CA SER A 517 -32.08 -7.11 -3.01
C SER A 517 -31.39 -6.00 -2.23
N ASN A 518 -31.60 -5.98 -0.91
CA ASN A 518 -30.90 -5.04 -0.03
C ASN A 518 -29.36 -5.20 -0.12
N ASP A 519 -28.86 -6.43 -0.33
CA ASP A 519 -27.44 -6.70 -0.52
C ASP A 519 -26.91 -6.12 -1.84
N LEU A 520 -27.69 -6.20 -2.92
CA LEU A 520 -27.35 -5.61 -4.20
C LEU A 520 -27.44 -4.07 -4.16
N GLU A 521 -28.40 -3.50 -3.43
CA GLU A 521 -28.45 -2.06 -3.13
C GLU A 521 -27.18 -1.61 -2.40
N ASP A 522 -26.78 -2.32 -1.33
CA ASP A 522 -25.58 -1.99 -0.55
C ASP A 522 -24.30 -2.13 -1.42
N GLN A 523 -24.21 -3.15 -2.29
CA GLN A 523 -23.11 -3.30 -3.26
C GLN A 523 -23.03 -2.15 -4.27
N MET A 524 -24.17 -1.72 -4.83
CA MET A 524 -24.22 -0.55 -5.72
C MET A 524 -23.80 0.74 -5.01
N LEU A 525 -24.25 0.96 -3.77
CA LEU A 525 -23.86 2.12 -2.97
C LEU A 525 -22.35 2.13 -2.68
N ILE A 526 -21.76 0.96 -2.41
CA ILE A 526 -20.30 0.81 -2.26
C ILE A 526 -19.57 1.16 -3.56
N ALA A 527 -20.06 0.68 -4.72
CA ALA A 527 -19.47 0.98 -6.02
C ALA A 527 -19.50 2.49 -6.32
N PHE A 528 -20.63 3.16 -6.09
CA PHE A 528 -20.73 4.61 -6.22
C PHE A 528 -19.83 5.37 -5.24
N ALA A 529 -19.77 4.96 -3.97
CA ALA A 529 -18.92 5.59 -2.97
C ALA A 529 -17.43 5.44 -3.32
N LYS A 530 -17.01 4.26 -3.82
CA LYS A 530 -15.65 4.00 -4.29
C LYS A 530 -15.28 4.93 -5.43
N GLU A 531 -16.14 5.06 -6.44
CA GLU A 531 -15.87 5.95 -7.58
C GLU A 531 -15.86 7.43 -7.16
N HIS A 532 -16.77 7.86 -6.28
CA HIS A 532 -16.84 9.25 -5.83
C HIS A 532 -15.59 9.72 -5.06
N ARG A 533 -14.88 8.81 -4.38
CA ARG A 533 -13.65 9.12 -3.63
C ARG A 533 -12.50 9.59 -4.50
N PHE A 534 -12.48 9.23 -5.79
CA PHE A 534 -11.44 9.69 -6.69
C PHE A 534 -11.61 11.18 -7.01
N LYS A 535 -10.53 11.95 -6.84
CA LYS A 535 -10.48 13.35 -7.27
C LYS A 535 -10.63 13.43 -8.79
N MET A 536 -11.40 14.39 -9.28
CA MET A 536 -11.44 14.69 -10.71
C MET A 536 -10.12 15.38 -11.10
N VAL A 537 -9.29 14.68 -11.87
CA VAL A 537 -8.02 15.15 -12.42
C VAL A 537 -8.14 15.24 -13.95
N LYS A 538 -7.19 15.90 -14.62
CA LYS A 538 -7.20 16.08 -16.07
C LYS A 538 -7.37 14.73 -16.80
N GLU A 539 -8.32 14.67 -17.73
CA GLU A 539 -8.78 13.52 -18.51
C GLU A 539 -9.61 12.46 -17.75
N LYS A 540 -9.93 12.65 -16.46
CA LYS A 540 -10.81 11.72 -15.73
C LYS A 540 -12.27 12.00 -16.08
N GLN A 541 -12.97 10.96 -16.52
CA GLN A 541 -14.42 10.96 -16.72
C GLN A 541 -15.14 10.21 -15.59
N ARG A 542 -16.36 10.65 -15.28
CA ARG A 542 -17.30 9.95 -14.40
C ARG A 542 -18.69 9.95 -15.02
N SER A 543 -19.23 8.78 -15.34
CA SER A 543 -20.59 8.62 -15.89
C SER A 543 -21.44 7.68 -15.04
N ILE A 544 -22.73 7.99 -14.91
CA ILE A 544 -23.75 7.05 -14.43
C ILE A 544 -24.81 6.97 -15.51
N GLN A 545 -25.07 5.75 -15.99
CA GLN A 545 -26.07 5.48 -17.01
C GLN A 545 -27.04 4.40 -16.55
N LEU A 546 -28.25 4.45 -17.11
CA LEU A 546 -29.26 3.41 -16.96
C LEU A 546 -29.60 2.90 -18.36
N CYS A 547 -29.65 1.60 -18.56
CA CYS A 547 -30.12 0.99 -19.79
C CYS A 547 -31.38 0.18 -19.51
N LEU A 548 -32.45 0.44 -20.27
CA LEU A 548 -33.67 -0.35 -20.23
C LEU A 548 -33.82 -1.11 -21.54
N THR A 549 -34.25 -2.36 -21.48
CA THR A 549 -34.56 -3.17 -22.66
C THR A 549 -36.02 -3.57 -22.65
N ASP A 550 -36.70 -3.42 -23.77
CA ASP A 550 -38.08 -3.87 -23.92
C ASP A 550 -38.19 -5.34 -24.39
N ASP A 551 -39.41 -5.84 -24.53
CA ASP A 551 -39.77 -7.17 -25.03
C ASP A 551 -39.34 -7.40 -26.49
N GLN A 552 -39.20 -6.33 -27.27
CA GLN A 552 -38.66 -6.35 -28.63
C GLN A 552 -37.12 -6.28 -28.69
N GLN A 553 -36.44 -6.42 -27.54
CA GLN A 553 -34.98 -6.33 -27.41
C GLN A 553 -34.40 -4.95 -27.79
N LYS A 554 -35.22 -3.90 -27.84
CA LYS A 554 -34.76 -2.55 -28.10
C LYS A 554 -34.25 -1.91 -26.82
N ARG A 555 -33.06 -1.31 -26.92
CA ARG A 555 -32.33 -0.74 -25.77
C ARG A 555 -32.47 0.77 -25.71
N TYR A 556 -32.81 1.29 -24.54
CA TYR A 556 -32.94 2.71 -24.23
C TYR A 556 -31.85 3.08 -23.22
N LEU A 557 -30.83 3.80 -23.67
CA LEU A 557 -29.71 4.22 -22.83
C LEU A 557 -29.89 5.66 -22.33
N PHE A 558 -29.83 5.84 -21.02
CA PHE A 558 -30.00 7.11 -20.32
C PHE A 558 -28.68 7.57 -19.72
N CYS A 559 -28.26 8.81 -19.99
CA CYS A 559 -27.10 9.44 -19.35
C CYS A 559 -27.55 10.34 -18.19
N LEU A 560 -27.52 9.81 -16.97
CA LEU A 560 -28.06 10.48 -15.79
C LEU A 560 -27.03 11.41 -15.13
N TYR A 561 -25.76 10.98 -15.13
CA TYR A 561 -24.65 11.76 -14.65
C TYR A 561 -23.48 11.71 -15.64
N PHE A 562 -22.87 12.86 -15.93
CA PHE A 562 -21.63 12.93 -16.71
C PHE A 562 -20.78 14.12 -16.25
N ARG A 563 -19.56 13.84 -15.85
CA ARG A 563 -18.55 14.84 -15.48
C ARG A 563 -17.21 14.47 -16.12
N VAL A 564 -16.56 15.45 -16.74
CA VAL A 564 -15.20 15.31 -17.28
C VAL A 564 -14.38 16.43 -16.67
N ASP A 565 -13.23 16.08 -16.10
CA ASP A 565 -12.41 17.01 -15.34
C ASP A 565 -13.25 17.70 -14.25
N ASP A 566 -13.14 19.02 -14.14
CA ASP A 566 -13.93 19.79 -13.20
C ASP A 566 -15.36 20.10 -13.70
N THR A 567 -15.65 19.88 -14.98
CA THR A 567 -16.91 20.30 -15.61
C THR A 567 -17.99 19.21 -15.56
N ARG A 568 -19.14 19.53 -14.95
CA ARG A 568 -20.33 18.67 -14.98
C ARG A 568 -21.21 19.02 -16.18
N HIS A 569 -21.52 18.02 -17.01
CA HIS A 569 -22.31 18.17 -18.23
C HIS A 569 -23.78 17.75 -18.07
N THR A 570 -24.19 17.27 -16.88
CA THR A 570 -25.57 16.94 -16.53
C THR A 570 -26.13 17.84 -15.42
N LYS A 571 -27.46 17.93 -15.34
CA LYS A 571 -28.15 18.84 -14.41
C LYS A 571 -28.15 18.34 -12.96
N LEU A 572 -28.38 17.05 -12.74
CA LEU A 572 -28.48 16.47 -11.41
C LEU A 572 -27.11 16.31 -10.73
N LYS A 573 -27.09 16.54 -9.41
CA LYS A 573 -25.92 16.28 -8.57
C LYS A 573 -25.74 14.77 -8.39
N TYR A 574 -24.49 14.34 -8.18
CA TYR A 574 -24.12 12.91 -8.07
C TYR A 574 -24.98 12.12 -7.08
N ASN A 575 -25.11 12.60 -5.84
CA ASN A 575 -25.92 11.91 -4.82
C ASN A 575 -27.41 11.79 -5.19
N LYS A 576 -27.97 12.81 -5.85
CA LYS A 576 -29.37 12.76 -6.31
C LYS A 576 -29.57 11.74 -7.43
N VAL A 577 -28.58 11.56 -8.29
CA VAL A 577 -28.63 10.52 -9.33
C VAL A 577 -28.58 9.13 -8.68
N ILE A 578 -27.75 8.93 -7.65
CA ILE A 578 -27.71 7.66 -6.91
C ILE A 578 -29.09 7.34 -6.31
N ASP A 579 -29.69 8.28 -5.59
CA ASP A 579 -31.02 8.10 -4.97
C ASP A 579 -32.04 7.64 -6.04
N HIS A 580 -32.10 8.34 -7.18
CA HIS A 580 -33.01 8.01 -8.27
C HIS A 580 -32.72 6.64 -8.91
N VAL A 581 -31.46 6.32 -9.17
CA VAL A 581 -31.09 5.05 -9.81
C VAL A 581 -31.46 3.87 -8.91
N ILE A 582 -31.21 3.96 -7.61
CA ILE A 582 -31.59 2.92 -6.65
C ILE A 582 -33.11 2.77 -6.58
N ASP A 583 -33.85 3.87 -6.48
CA ASP A 583 -35.31 3.85 -6.48
C ASP A 583 -35.88 3.21 -7.75
N TRP A 584 -35.26 3.48 -8.90
CA TRP A 584 -35.65 2.90 -10.19
C TRP A 584 -35.29 1.42 -10.29
N GLN A 585 -34.14 0.98 -9.79
CA GLN A 585 -33.80 -0.44 -9.74
C GLN A 585 -34.83 -1.22 -8.91
N TRP A 586 -35.25 -0.70 -7.75
CA TRP A 586 -36.33 -1.30 -6.98
C TRP A 586 -37.65 -1.36 -7.73
N LEU A 587 -38.02 -0.27 -8.43
CA LEU A 587 -39.24 -0.21 -9.22
C LEU A 587 -39.25 -1.24 -10.36
N PHE A 588 -38.16 -1.33 -11.11
CA PHE A 588 -38.06 -2.29 -12.22
C PHE A 588 -37.92 -3.73 -11.72
N ALA A 589 -37.26 -3.98 -10.59
CA ALA A 589 -37.22 -5.31 -9.98
C ALA A 589 -38.61 -5.81 -9.58
N GLN A 590 -39.41 -4.96 -8.92
CA GLN A 590 -40.79 -5.27 -8.56
C GLN A 590 -41.67 -5.56 -9.78
N HIS A 591 -41.35 -4.94 -10.92
CA HIS A 591 -42.11 -5.13 -12.14
C HIS A 591 -41.69 -6.38 -12.95
N ILE A 592 -40.38 -6.62 -13.06
CA ILE A 592 -39.80 -7.70 -13.86
C ILE A 592 -39.87 -9.04 -13.09
N ASN A 593 -39.65 -9.01 -11.77
CA ASN A 593 -39.57 -10.20 -10.91
C ASN A 593 -40.26 -9.96 -9.55
N PRO A 594 -41.60 -9.83 -9.51
CA PRO A 594 -42.32 -9.54 -8.27
C PRO A 594 -42.07 -10.58 -7.17
N ASP A 595 -42.06 -11.88 -7.51
CA ASP A 595 -41.96 -12.97 -6.53
C ASP A 595 -40.54 -13.17 -5.96
N LYS A 596 -39.51 -12.73 -6.71
CA LYS A 596 -38.10 -12.86 -6.32
C LYS A 596 -37.53 -11.59 -5.68
N THR A 597 -38.25 -10.46 -5.78
CA THR A 597 -37.79 -9.16 -5.26
C THR A 597 -38.07 -9.08 -3.76
N THR A 598 -37.00 -8.94 -2.95
CA THR A 598 -37.14 -8.81 -1.50
C THR A 598 -37.85 -7.52 -1.09
N LYS A 599 -38.40 -7.44 0.12
CA LYS A 599 -38.93 -6.16 0.63
C LYS A 599 -37.78 -5.19 0.88
N ARG A 600 -37.85 -3.99 0.28
CA ARG A 600 -36.86 -2.92 0.49
C ARG A 600 -36.87 -2.45 1.94
N THR A 601 -35.72 -2.49 2.59
CA THR A 601 -35.55 -2.00 3.96
C THR A 601 -35.22 -0.51 3.92
N ILE A 602 -36.22 0.34 4.14
CA ILE A 602 -36.00 1.79 4.19
C ILE A 602 -35.25 2.12 5.50
N LYS A 603 -33.94 2.34 5.41
CA LYS A 603 -33.13 2.86 6.53
C LYS A 603 -33.58 4.29 6.81
N VAL A 604 -34.45 4.48 7.80
CA VAL A 604 -34.97 5.81 8.21
C VAL A 604 -33.80 6.74 8.52
N LYS A 605 -33.70 7.83 7.75
CA LYS A 605 -32.79 8.94 8.02
C LYS A 605 -33.43 9.75 9.15
N ILE A 606 -32.97 9.55 10.38
CA ILE A 606 -33.39 10.37 11.53
C ILE A 606 -33.09 11.84 11.16
N PRO A 607 -34.06 12.77 11.26
CA PRO A 607 -33.82 14.18 11.01
C PRO A 607 -32.70 14.66 11.94
N ARG A 608 -31.66 15.29 11.39
CA ARG A 608 -30.74 16.08 12.21
C ARG A 608 -31.58 17.17 12.87
N GLU A 609 -31.63 17.16 14.20
CA GLU A 609 -32.10 18.32 14.96
C GLU A 609 -31.33 19.56 14.48
N LYS A 610 -32.08 20.60 14.15
CA LYS A 610 -31.51 21.93 13.91
C LYS A 610 -30.85 22.36 15.22
N PRO A 611 -29.57 22.78 15.20
CA PRO A 611 -28.97 23.39 16.38
C PRO A 611 -29.76 24.66 16.73
N ALA A 612 -30.11 24.78 18.00
CA ALA A 612 -30.80 25.92 18.58
C ALA A 612 -30.10 27.24 18.25
N ASN A 613 -30.90 28.29 18.08
CA ASN A 613 -30.48 29.68 17.83
C ASN A 613 -29.28 30.07 18.68
N ARG A 614 -28.13 30.28 18.03
CA ARG A 614 -27.02 31.05 18.59
C ARG A 614 -27.25 32.51 18.18
N MET A 615 -27.44 33.36 19.18
CA MET A 615 -27.64 34.81 19.03
C MET A 615 -26.56 35.41 18.14
N ALA A 616 -27.00 36.32 17.27
CA ALA A 616 -26.18 37.01 16.29
C ALA A 616 -25.09 37.86 16.97
N ILE A 617 -23.85 37.72 16.46
CA ILE A 617 -22.81 38.74 16.59
C ILE A 617 -22.46 39.16 15.14
N PRO A 618 -22.38 40.46 14.81
CA PRO A 618 -22.31 40.93 13.43
C PRO A 618 -21.00 40.54 12.74
N SER A 619 -21.12 40.16 11.48
CA SER A 619 -20.04 39.78 10.57
C SER A 619 -19.28 41.00 10.03
N THR A 620 -17.95 40.95 10.06
CA THR A 620 -17.06 41.74 9.19
C THR A 620 -16.51 40.82 8.08
N PRO A 621 -16.40 41.24 6.80
CA PRO A 621 -16.20 40.32 5.68
C PRO A 621 -14.76 39.82 5.55
N ALA A 622 -14.59 38.52 5.35
CA ALA A 622 -13.34 37.89 4.97
C ALA A 622 -12.99 38.17 3.50
N GLN A 623 -11.91 38.92 3.25
CA GLN A 623 -11.25 38.94 1.95
C GLN A 623 -10.32 37.72 1.80
N LYS A 624 -10.82 36.75 1.03
CA LYS A 624 -10.12 35.97 -0.01
C LYS A 624 -8.58 36.07 -0.03
N LEU A 625 -7.86 35.17 0.65
CA LEU A 625 -6.43 34.99 0.42
C LEU A 625 -6.20 33.94 -0.68
N ARG A 626 -5.68 34.43 -1.81
CA ARG A 626 -5.15 33.66 -2.94
C ARG A 626 -3.69 33.37 -2.66
N ALA A 627 -3.25 32.14 -2.97
CA ALA A 627 -1.85 31.76 -2.93
C ALA A 627 -1.03 32.60 -3.93
N GLU A 628 0.20 32.98 -3.55
CA GLU A 628 1.42 32.77 -4.35
C GLU A 628 2.68 33.26 -3.60
N ILE A 629 3.68 32.36 -3.55
CA ILE A 629 5.12 32.55 -3.81
C ILE A 629 5.82 33.71 -3.09
N PHE A 630 6.80 33.37 -2.24
CA PHE A 630 7.87 34.27 -1.84
C PHE A 630 9.22 33.66 -2.22
N GLU A 631 9.91 34.36 -3.12
CA GLU A 631 11.37 34.36 -3.19
C GLU A 631 11.94 35.52 -2.37
N ASP A 632 13.24 35.36 -2.18
CA ASP A 632 14.21 35.91 -1.26
C ASP A 632 14.43 37.44 -1.33
N ASP A 633 14.73 38.01 -0.16
CA ASP A 633 16.03 38.61 0.18
C ASP A 633 15.99 39.99 0.85
N SER A 634 16.95 40.16 1.75
CA SER A 634 17.61 41.40 2.19
C SER A 634 17.03 42.25 3.34
N THR A 635 17.59 41.95 4.51
CA THR A 635 18.30 42.85 5.47
C THR A 635 17.63 44.04 6.19
N GLN A 636 17.85 43.98 7.52
CA GLN A 636 18.20 45.05 8.48
C GLN A 636 17.27 46.27 8.63
N ALA A 637 16.67 46.42 9.81
CA ALA A 637 17.11 47.41 10.80
C ALA A 637 16.38 47.27 12.14
N LYS A 638 17.12 47.68 13.18
CA LYS A 638 16.82 47.73 14.61
C LYS A 638 15.57 48.58 14.93
N HIS A 639 14.83 48.18 15.97
CA HIS A 639 14.68 49.07 17.12
C HIS A 639 14.32 48.30 18.39
N SER A 640 15.16 48.53 19.39
CA SER A 640 15.02 48.24 20.81
C SER A 640 13.79 48.91 21.43
N LEU A 641 13.20 48.26 22.43
CA LEU A 641 13.07 48.84 23.77
C LEU A 641 12.71 47.73 24.77
N ASP A 642 13.64 47.52 25.71
CA ASP A 642 13.46 46.87 27.00
C ASP A 642 12.29 47.49 27.79
N ILE A 643 11.72 46.72 28.73
CA ILE A 643 11.82 46.97 30.18
C ILE A 643 10.94 45.94 30.95
N SER A 644 11.67 45.05 31.63
CA SER A 644 11.47 44.42 32.95
C SER A 644 10.08 44.00 33.47
N LEU A 645 9.98 42.70 33.78
CA LEU A 645 9.88 42.12 35.13
C LEU A 645 9.44 43.05 36.27
N ASP A 646 8.39 42.70 37.01
CA ASP A 646 8.54 42.11 38.35
C ASP A 646 7.19 41.57 38.88
N SER A 647 7.20 41.08 40.11
CA SER A 647 6.59 39.86 40.60
C SER A 647 5.58 40.07 41.72
N SER A 648 4.99 38.93 42.13
CA SER A 648 4.50 38.59 43.48
C SER A 648 3.16 39.16 43.96
N ALA A 649 2.26 38.27 44.38
CA ALA A 649 1.96 38.05 45.80
C ALA A 649 0.89 36.94 45.96
N GLU A 650 1.22 35.97 46.81
CA GLU A 650 0.32 35.03 47.48
C GLU A 650 -0.50 35.76 48.56
N ASP A 651 -1.72 35.30 48.90
CA ASP A 651 -2.00 34.77 50.25
C ASP A 651 -3.39 34.10 50.38
N ASP A 652 -3.48 33.27 51.41
CA ASP A 652 -4.40 32.21 51.82
C ASP A 652 -5.93 32.48 51.98
N LEU A 653 -6.71 31.38 52.02
CA LEU A 653 -7.63 31.00 53.14
C LEU A 653 -8.38 29.64 52.95
N VAL A 654 -7.86 28.61 53.63
CA VAL A 654 -8.48 27.55 54.49
C VAL A 654 -9.92 26.99 54.24
N MET A 655 -9.94 25.70 53.86
CA MET A 655 -10.63 24.50 54.44
C MET A 655 -12.06 24.56 55.04
N ASN A 656 -13.01 23.78 54.48
CA ASN A 656 -13.73 22.72 55.23
C ASN A 656 -14.44 21.68 54.33
N THR A 657 -14.84 20.58 54.95
CA THR A 657 -14.94 19.19 54.44
C THR A 657 -16.36 18.69 54.11
N ASN A 658 -16.38 17.63 53.28
CA ASN A 658 -17.27 16.46 53.26
C ASN A 658 -18.61 16.42 52.46
N SER A 659 -18.60 15.47 51.50
CA SER A 659 -19.60 14.40 51.32
C SER A 659 -20.89 14.67 50.54
N GLN A 660 -20.83 14.71 49.21
CA GLN A 660 -21.87 14.15 48.30
C GLN A 660 -21.26 13.81 46.93
N ASN A 661 -20.61 12.65 46.78
CA ASN A 661 -20.17 12.13 45.48
C ASN A 661 -20.45 10.63 45.41
N SER A 662 -21.68 10.25 45.07
CA SER A 662 -22.00 8.87 44.70
C SER A 662 -23.11 8.75 43.63
N GLU A 663 -23.83 9.82 43.28
CA GLU A 663 -24.85 9.77 42.21
C GLU A 663 -24.40 10.39 40.87
N VAL A 664 -23.27 11.10 40.84
CA VAL A 664 -22.76 11.76 39.62
C VAL A 664 -21.88 10.83 38.77
N GLU A 665 -21.34 9.73 39.32
CA GLU A 665 -20.50 8.79 38.56
C GLU A 665 -21.30 7.77 37.74
N ALA A 666 -22.45 7.31 38.22
CA ALA A 666 -23.28 6.33 37.49
C ALA A 666 -23.89 6.93 36.21
N SER A 667 -24.40 8.17 36.27
CA SER A 667 -25.00 8.86 35.11
C SER A 667 -23.99 9.19 34.00
N ASN A 668 -22.71 9.36 34.36
CA ASN A 668 -21.63 9.67 33.42
C ASN A 668 -21.11 8.41 32.70
N ILE A 669 -21.20 7.23 33.34
CA ILE A 669 -20.86 5.93 32.74
C ILE A 669 -21.90 5.53 31.70
N ASP A 670 -23.20 5.68 32.01
CA ASP A 670 -24.28 5.35 31.07
C ASP A 670 -24.28 6.26 29.84
N THR A 671 -23.99 7.56 30.01
CA THR A 671 -23.90 8.51 28.89
C THR A 671 -22.74 8.17 27.95
N LYS A 672 -21.58 7.75 28.50
CA LYS A 672 -20.43 7.30 27.70
C LYS A 672 -20.68 5.96 27.01
N LEU A 673 -21.43 5.05 27.65
CA LEU A 673 -21.82 3.76 27.07
C LEU A 673 -22.73 3.96 25.86
N VAL A 674 -23.79 4.77 26.01
CA VAL A 674 -24.72 5.08 24.92
C VAL A 674 -23.97 5.76 23.77
N SER A 675 -23.08 6.71 24.07
CA SER A 675 -22.24 7.36 23.06
C SER A 675 -21.28 6.40 22.34
N ALA A 676 -20.67 5.45 23.05
CA ALA A 676 -19.76 4.46 22.47
C ALA A 676 -20.51 3.45 21.59
N LEU A 677 -21.70 3.00 22.01
CA LEU A 677 -22.56 2.12 21.23
C LEU A 677 -23.13 2.83 19.98
N ASP A 678 -23.54 4.09 20.11
CA ASP A 678 -23.99 4.90 18.98
C ASP A 678 -22.89 5.11 17.95
N LYS A 679 -21.66 5.40 18.41
CA LYS A 679 -20.50 5.52 17.53
C LYS A 679 -20.18 4.21 16.81
N LEU A 680 -20.31 3.07 17.50
CA LEU A 680 -20.14 1.74 16.93
C LEU A 680 -21.17 1.47 15.82
N VAL A 681 -22.44 1.81 16.08
CA VAL A 681 -23.54 1.67 15.11
C VAL A 681 -23.35 2.60 13.91
N ILE A 682 -22.87 3.82 14.13
CA ILE A 682 -22.52 4.75 13.05
C ILE A 682 -21.39 4.18 12.19
N MET A 683 -20.35 3.62 12.80
CA MET A 683 -19.22 3.01 12.10
C MET A 683 -19.64 1.79 11.27
N LYS A 684 -20.56 0.96 11.79
CA LYS A 684 -21.18 -0.14 11.02
C LYS A 684 -21.99 0.39 9.84
N LYS A 685 -22.86 1.37 10.07
CA LYS A 685 -23.70 1.98 9.01
C LYS A 685 -22.89 2.68 7.92
N GLN A 686 -21.69 3.16 8.26
CA GLN A 686 -20.76 3.78 7.32
C GLN A 686 -19.83 2.77 6.62
N GLY A 687 -19.97 1.47 6.92
CA GLY A 687 -19.17 0.41 6.33
C GLY A 687 -17.70 0.39 6.80
N TYR A 688 -17.39 1.03 7.93
CA TYR A 688 -16.05 0.98 8.53
C TYR A 688 -15.80 -0.32 9.30
N LEU A 689 -16.86 -1.08 9.62
CA LEU A 689 -16.79 -2.35 10.32
C LEU A 689 -17.67 -3.37 9.59
N ASN A 690 -17.15 -4.58 9.36
CA ASN A 690 -17.95 -5.71 8.91
C ASN A 690 -18.74 -6.35 10.08
N GLU A 691 -19.65 -7.29 9.81
CA GLU A 691 -20.52 -7.88 10.83
C GLU A 691 -19.74 -8.56 11.98
N ARG A 692 -18.61 -9.19 11.64
CA ARG A 692 -17.75 -9.87 12.61
C ARG A 692 -17.03 -8.86 13.51
N GLU A 693 -16.46 -7.81 12.92
CA GLU A 693 -15.79 -6.72 13.63
C GLU A 693 -16.75 -5.95 14.54
N PHE A 694 -17.96 -5.68 14.06
CA PHE A 694 -19.02 -5.05 14.85
C PHE A 694 -19.40 -5.90 16.07
N THR A 695 -19.57 -7.20 15.88
CA THR A 695 -19.95 -8.12 16.96
C THR A 695 -18.85 -8.23 18.01
N ILE A 696 -17.59 -8.31 17.59
CA ILE A 696 -16.43 -8.33 18.49
C ILE A 696 -16.35 -7.02 19.29
N ALA A 697 -16.47 -5.87 18.63
CA ALA A 697 -16.39 -4.57 19.27
C ALA A 697 -17.59 -4.30 20.21
N LYS A 698 -18.81 -4.72 19.84
CA LYS A 698 -20.00 -4.66 20.70
C LYS A 698 -19.80 -5.51 21.97
N THR A 699 -19.32 -6.73 21.80
CA THR A 699 -19.07 -7.66 22.93
C THR A 699 -17.99 -7.11 23.85
N LYS A 700 -16.99 -6.39 23.32
CA LYS A 700 -15.91 -5.76 24.09
C LYS A 700 -16.37 -4.54 24.89
N ILE A 701 -17.23 -3.69 24.32
CA ILE A 701 -17.85 -2.57 25.04
C ILE A 701 -18.69 -3.08 26.21
N LEU A 702 -19.41 -4.18 26.02
CA LEU A 702 -20.21 -4.82 27.07
C LEU A 702 -19.34 -5.54 28.12
N LYS A 703 -18.24 -6.21 27.70
CA LYS A 703 -17.33 -6.93 28.63
C LYS A 703 -16.48 -6.02 29.52
N ASN A 704 -16.10 -4.84 29.03
CA ASN A 704 -15.35 -3.86 29.85
C ASN A 704 -16.17 -3.31 31.03
N LEU A 705 -17.46 -3.63 31.15
CA LEU A 705 -18.34 -3.25 32.26
C LEU A 705 -18.56 -4.39 33.27
N THR A 706 -18.40 -5.66 32.87
CA THR A 706 -18.52 -6.80 33.80
C THR A 706 -17.26 -7.05 34.66
N ASN A 707 -16.15 -6.34 34.37
CA ASN A 707 -14.86 -6.51 35.04
C ASN A 707 -14.35 -5.25 35.76
N ASN A 708 -15.22 -4.26 36.01
CA ASN A 708 -14.91 -3.12 36.89
C ASN A 708 -15.61 -3.27 38.23
#